data_AF-A0A226DAE0-F1
#
_entry.id   AF-A0A226DAE0-F1
#
_cell.length_a   1.000
_cell.length_b   1.000
_cell.length_c   1.000
_cell.angle_alpha   90.00
_cell.angle_beta   90.00
_cell.angle_gamma   90.00
#
_symmetry.space_group_name_H-M   'P 1'
#
loop_
_entity.id
_entity.type
_entity.pdbx_description
1 polymer ?
#
loop_
_entity_poly.entity_id
_entity_poly.type
_entity_poly.pdbx_seq_one_letter_code
_entity_poly.pdbx_strand_id
1 'polypeptide(L)'
;MCGGIIFYQYHLPPVRRIPPLLWTRIRNDLPNYLSEREADGVSVLSWYHRQFRDAANERYFKDEGMSIYFHSSIADYFLGIWGGGNPKPFQYTEIQKHRFGLKDKNAAADRKVPLQPLVYVGKDGKISRYNLRKFGELPYHLVRSMRFKDLYDNVLFNYKWLHAKISSCPLQSCLSDFEDACAHVEDRESSRESERQLRREIMLVADALRLGGAILMNHPQMLAPQLIGRLLPEIGGNPNVKRLLEQCDNEGIEHQGMYISLIPSYHCLHTPGGPLKYSLEGHQFAVFGFCLTADYRYVISISNKFITWDLSTSDLCRDVTPGIEGILQGLCISPDNRYAAAYSNINQIILLNMLTNEYSIFEHPFVAKRTGICGLSLLNMHLVVYCGKGAVVYNSITGEIDNNLDDIVADKEMQILRMTFYTLDEFDVIYWTGNLDDIGMRLVRWSKGGVRSDELEFQGALVIHAINQDKLYACVENNVIEIRFNPEEGKWVKKRIYEGCDKLIQLTISQDDKFAIGTFMFGYKAWNLESGKMSILLLPDNGIRNISTKPLESNSCVMSRDNIYAIAGVRKNLYIWDMSNGELLKNLDAHFGRIIKIQSLTIGNWNSVITSSIDRTVKVWNINNIFEQVHTIDRHELQIDGISISPERNIAATATRNCVGIWDLRTGRMIDKLADSPLGAIVTQAVITKNGKYVATAESGNILIWKFPDPILDPPDSPTLVIFKEAQDSIKQLFFIEKDTILIAVSKIVVAGAEMRSLVKGRKVTLETEEEDRLLYEFDYPIKNLRNLTPTSDGSLLVGPGFEKLKDTMFIFNAKTGLLMHKVVLKYPNFKDYTTILAVPKRATQIAFIDSDKGNIIDVKTKRFIRSVPKWGGRCTKDGKYGLYAPGRGGLELIELKNGKTIRTFIPKVAEGVFTIITMFNKTDEYVLYYHGGRKTLRVFRTSDAERIAEYRVSAELSSIESTTDGKSVVLGTMDGCLTVLAIADPGNGAVVREYLKSLPSRDPEKTKRLAKRCPPFYFRTAAKLAALAARVKRGSIGRGSLAGDSTSGIEDGGISIISSVASSFVETTEEGVTISSDGTETIKSDGGESSSGSTKTLKGK
;
A
#
# COMPACT_ATOMS: atom_id res chain seq x y z
N MET A 1 30.16 -3.46 -35.69
CA MET A 1 31.61 -3.31 -35.46
C MET A 1 32.35 -3.53 -36.77
N CYS A 2 33.09 -2.54 -37.28
CA CYS A 2 34.14 -2.79 -38.25
C CYS A 2 35.47 -2.50 -37.57
N GLY A 3 36.09 -3.54 -37.02
CA GLY A 3 37.49 -3.51 -36.67
C GLY A 3 38.30 -3.58 -37.95
N GLY A 4 38.58 -2.44 -38.58
CA GLY A 4 39.66 -2.35 -39.54
C GLY A 4 40.97 -2.58 -38.78
N ILE A 5 41.58 -3.74 -38.98
CA ILE A 5 42.93 -4.03 -38.47
C ILE A 5 43.88 -3.10 -39.22
N ILE A 6 44.48 -2.14 -38.52
CA ILE A 6 45.51 -1.28 -39.09
C ILE A 6 46.81 -2.10 -39.08
N PHE A 7 47.17 -2.67 -40.22
CA PHE A 7 48.48 -3.27 -40.42
C PHE A 7 49.49 -2.14 -40.68
N TYR A 8 50.15 -1.68 -39.61
CA TYR A 8 51.37 -0.91 -39.80
C TYR A 8 52.50 -1.87 -40.15
N GLN A 9 52.75 -2.03 -41.44
CA GLN A 9 53.73 -3.00 -41.95
C GLN A 9 55.19 -2.59 -41.70
N TYR A 10 55.44 -1.29 -41.49
CA TYR A 10 56.79 -0.71 -41.51
C TYR A 10 57.15 0.19 -40.31
N HIS A 11 56.21 0.68 -39.49
CA HIS A 11 56.52 1.54 -38.34
C HIS A 11 55.51 1.39 -37.21
N LEU A 12 55.94 1.61 -35.96
CA LEU A 12 55.04 1.68 -34.81
C LEU A 12 54.40 3.08 -34.74
N PRO A 13 53.07 3.21 -34.83
CA PRO A 13 52.42 4.52 -34.75
C PRO A 13 52.53 5.08 -33.32
N PRO A 14 52.67 6.41 -33.16
CA PRO A 14 52.70 7.06 -31.84
C PRO A 14 51.34 7.00 -31.13
N VAL A 15 50.22 6.88 -31.87
CA VAL A 15 48.87 6.71 -31.33
C VAL A 15 48.12 5.66 -32.14
N ARG A 16 47.62 4.60 -31.48
CA ARG A 16 46.86 3.53 -32.13
C ARG A 16 45.36 3.86 -32.20
N ARG A 17 44.98 4.71 -33.17
CA ARG A 17 43.58 4.99 -33.58
C ARG A 17 43.46 4.85 -35.10
N ILE A 18 42.25 4.66 -35.62
CA ILE A 18 41.99 4.81 -37.06
C ILE A 18 42.37 6.25 -37.44
N PRO A 19 43.35 6.46 -38.35
CA PRO A 19 43.71 7.80 -38.79
C PRO A 19 42.49 8.50 -39.40
N PRO A 20 42.26 9.80 -39.12
CA PRO A 20 41.11 10.53 -39.65
C PRO A 20 40.97 10.39 -41.17
N LEU A 21 42.08 10.44 -41.90
CA LEU A 21 42.10 10.30 -43.36
C LEU A 21 41.65 8.91 -43.84
N LEU A 22 42.00 7.85 -43.12
CA LEU A 22 41.55 6.49 -43.43
C LEU A 22 40.06 6.32 -43.13
N TRP A 23 39.57 6.91 -42.03
CA TRP A 23 38.15 6.92 -41.73
C TRP A 23 37.36 7.67 -42.80
N THR A 24 37.84 8.83 -43.25
CA THR A 24 37.22 9.59 -44.34
C THR A 24 37.17 8.76 -45.63
N ARG A 25 38.25 8.04 -45.97
CA ARG A 25 38.28 7.14 -47.13
C ARG A 25 37.26 6.01 -47.01
N ILE A 26 37.23 5.31 -45.87
CA ILE A 26 36.27 4.23 -45.60
C ILE A 26 34.82 4.73 -45.67
N ARG A 27 34.55 5.94 -45.14
CA ARG A 27 33.22 6.55 -45.21
C ARG A 27 32.83 6.88 -46.66
N ASN A 28 33.77 7.36 -47.46
CA ASN A 28 33.57 7.66 -48.88
C ASN A 28 33.41 6.40 -49.76
N ASP A 29 33.99 5.28 -49.34
CA ASP A 29 33.87 3.99 -50.05
C ASP A 29 32.57 3.24 -49.67
N LEU A 30 31.93 3.59 -48.54
CA LEU A 30 30.73 2.93 -48.01
C LEU A 30 29.44 3.79 -47.95
N PRO A 31 29.22 4.82 -48.79
CA PRO A 31 28.12 5.77 -48.61
C PRO A 31 26.75 5.11 -48.80
N ASN A 32 26.63 4.10 -49.67
CA ASN A 32 25.38 3.38 -49.91
C ASN A 32 25.12 2.25 -48.89
N TYR A 33 26.11 1.93 -48.05
CA TYR A 33 26.01 0.86 -47.04
C TYR A 33 25.88 1.40 -45.62
N LEU A 34 26.20 2.67 -45.40
CA LEU A 34 26.08 3.36 -44.12
C LEU A 34 24.93 4.37 -44.18
N SER A 35 24.07 4.31 -43.17
CA SER A 35 22.97 5.26 -42.96
C SER A 35 23.15 5.96 -41.62
N GLU A 36 23.01 7.27 -41.63
CA GLU A 36 22.88 8.04 -40.40
C GLU A 36 21.50 7.75 -39.81
N ARG A 37 21.49 7.37 -38.54
CA ARG A 37 20.28 7.18 -37.75
C ARG A 37 20.42 7.97 -36.48
N GLU A 38 19.32 8.55 -36.05
CA GLU A 38 19.26 9.14 -34.73
C GLU A 38 19.03 8.01 -33.70
N ALA A 39 19.87 7.98 -32.67
CA ALA A 39 19.70 7.10 -31.53
C ALA A 39 19.99 7.91 -30.26
N ASP A 40 19.00 7.99 -29.36
CA ASP A 40 19.13 8.66 -28.07
C ASP A 40 19.58 10.14 -28.16
N GLY A 41 19.08 10.86 -29.17
CA GLY A 41 19.43 12.27 -29.42
C GLY A 41 20.85 12.48 -29.98
N VAL A 42 21.47 11.43 -30.52
CA VAL A 42 22.79 11.48 -31.16
C VAL A 42 22.71 10.82 -32.54
N SER A 43 23.29 11.47 -33.56
CA SER A 43 23.46 10.85 -34.88
C SER A 43 24.53 9.76 -34.82
N VAL A 44 24.13 8.53 -35.10
CA VAL A 44 25.00 7.36 -35.20
C VAL A 44 25.01 6.82 -36.63
N LEU A 45 26.17 6.36 -37.06
CA LEU A 45 26.30 5.65 -38.33
C LEU A 45 25.94 4.18 -38.13
N SER A 46 25.01 3.68 -38.94
CA SER A 46 24.51 2.31 -38.88
C SER A 46 24.55 1.65 -40.26
N TRP A 47 24.76 0.34 -40.30
CA TRP A 47 24.66 -0.43 -41.54
C TRP A 47 23.23 -0.40 -42.07
N TYR A 48 23.07 0.01 -43.33
CA TYR A 48 21.78 0.17 -43.99
C TYR A 48 21.07 -1.17 -44.20
N HIS A 49 21.78 -2.17 -44.73
CA HIS A 49 21.20 -3.47 -45.05
C HIS A 49 21.26 -4.48 -43.90
N ARG A 50 20.12 -5.15 -43.65
CA ARG A 50 20.02 -6.29 -42.70
C ARG A 50 20.97 -7.44 -43.07
N GLN A 51 21.15 -7.72 -44.36
CA GLN A 51 22.01 -8.79 -44.86
C GLN A 51 23.45 -8.72 -44.34
N PHE A 52 23.98 -7.51 -44.11
CA PHE A 52 25.31 -7.36 -43.52
C PHE A 52 25.35 -7.88 -42.08
N ARG A 53 24.29 -7.64 -41.30
CA ARG A 53 24.19 -8.16 -39.93
C ARG A 53 24.11 -9.67 -39.94
N ASP A 54 23.31 -10.24 -40.84
CA ASP A 54 23.15 -11.69 -40.98
C ASP A 54 24.49 -12.34 -41.40
N ALA A 55 25.20 -11.78 -42.38
CA ALA A 55 26.51 -12.26 -42.80
C ALA A 55 27.59 -12.10 -41.71
N ALA A 56 27.55 -11.01 -40.93
CA ALA A 56 28.45 -10.81 -39.81
C ALA A 56 28.15 -11.81 -38.67
N ASN A 57 26.88 -12.08 -38.39
CA ASN A 57 26.46 -13.11 -37.43
C ASN A 57 26.95 -14.49 -37.89
N GLU A 58 26.77 -14.81 -39.16
CA GLU A 58 27.21 -16.08 -39.73
C GLU A 58 28.74 -16.25 -39.65
N ARG A 59 29.50 -15.17 -39.89
CA ARG A 59 30.96 -15.23 -39.91
C ARG A 59 31.62 -15.20 -38.52
N TYR A 60 31.06 -14.43 -37.58
CA TYR A 60 31.72 -14.13 -36.30
C TYR A 60 31.00 -14.70 -35.07
N PHE A 61 29.73 -15.11 -35.20
CA PHE A 61 28.91 -15.59 -34.10
C PHE A 61 28.46 -17.06 -34.26
N LYS A 62 28.96 -17.77 -35.29
CA LYS A 62 28.76 -19.24 -35.42
C LYS A 62 29.50 -20.04 -34.35
N ASP A 63 30.69 -19.58 -33.96
CA ASP A 63 31.47 -20.19 -32.87
C ASP A 63 31.11 -19.49 -31.55
N GLU A 64 30.63 -20.27 -30.57
CA GLU A 64 30.22 -19.79 -29.25
C GLU A 64 31.40 -19.10 -28.53
N GLY A 65 32.63 -19.61 -28.68
CA GLY A 65 33.81 -19.01 -28.07
C GLY A 65 34.13 -17.62 -28.62
N MET A 66 34.01 -17.45 -29.93
CA MET A 66 34.19 -16.14 -30.58
C MET A 66 33.06 -15.17 -30.23
N SER A 67 31.82 -15.65 -30.16
CA SER A 67 30.66 -14.87 -29.70
C SER A 67 30.88 -14.30 -28.28
N ILE A 68 31.28 -15.16 -27.33
CA ILE A 68 31.59 -14.78 -25.95
C ILE A 68 32.72 -13.75 -25.92
N TYR A 69 33.79 -13.95 -26.70
CA TYR A 69 34.91 -13.02 -26.78
C TYR A 69 34.50 -11.63 -27.28
N PHE A 70 33.66 -11.55 -28.31
CA PHE A 70 33.17 -10.27 -28.83
C PHE A 70 32.24 -9.58 -27.85
N HIS A 71 31.29 -10.30 -27.25
CA HIS A 71 30.41 -9.75 -26.22
C HIS A 71 31.20 -9.23 -25.02
N SER A 72 32.20 -9.98 -24.55
CA SER A 72 33.09 -9.56 -23.47
C SER A 72 33.88 -8.29 -23.83
N SER A 73 34.37 -8.20 -25.08
CA SER A 73 35.09 -7.02 -25.57
C SER A 73 34.22 -5.76 -25.65
N ILE A 74 32.92 -5.89 -25.94
CA ILE A 74 31.98 -4.76 -25.92
C ILE A 74 31.61 -4.40 -24.48
N ALA A 75 31.43 -5.39 -23.61
CA ALA A 75 31.19 -5.16 -22.18
C ALA A 75 32.34 -4.35 -21.57
N ASP A 76 33.60 -4.67 -21.87
CA ASP A 76 34.79 -3.89 -21.47
C ASP A 76 34.71 -2.41 -21.88
N TYR A 77 34.19 -2.14 -23.08
CA TYR A 77 34.02 -0.77 -23.58
C TYR A 77 33.02 -0.02 -22.72
N PHE A 78 31.82 -0.59 -22.49
CA PHE A 78 30.77 0.07 -21.70
C PHE A 78 31.06 0.12 -20.20
N LEU A 79 31.79 -0.86 -19.65
CA LEU A 79 32.35 -0.78 -18.29
C LEU A 79 33.37 0.36 -18.17
N GLY A 80 34.00 0.76 -19.28
CA GLY A 80 34.99 1.82 -19.30
C GLY A 80 36.36 1.37 -18.79
N ILE A 81 36.65 0.07 -18.77
CA ILE A 81 37.90 -0.52 -18.25
C ILE A 81 39.13 0.15 -18.87
N TRP A 82 39.06 0.37 -20.19
CA TRP A 82 40.13 0.95 -21.00
C TRP A 82 39.91 2.44 -21.34
N GLY A 83 38.99 3.10 -20.62
CA GLY A 83 38.67 4.52 -20.80
C GLY A 83 39.61 5.44 -20.01
N GLY A 84 39.66 6.72 -20.39
CA GLY A 84 40.29 7.76 -19.56
C GLY A 84 41.83 7.70 -19.46
N GLY A 85 42.51 7.08 -20.42
CA GLY A 85 43.98 6.99 -20.47
C GLY A 85 44.54 5.64 -20.06
N ASN A 86 43.71 4.68 -19.62
CA ASN A 86 44.15 3.35 -19.24
C ASN A 86 44.65 2.55 -20.46
N PRO A 87 45.90 2.05 -20.47
CA PRO A 87 46.45 1.34 -21.63
C PRO A 87 45.87 -0.07 -21.76
N LYS A 88 45.35 -0.42 -22.94
CA LYS A 88 44.78 -1.74 -23.23
C LYS A 88 45.86 -2.73 -23.69
N PRO A 89 45.97 -3.93 -23.10
CA PRO A 89 46.93 -4.95 -23.51
C PRO A 89 46.60 -5.51 -24.90
N PHE A 90 47.64 -5.92 -25.62
CA PHE A 90 47.57 -6.58 -26.92
C PHE A 90 48.84 -7.40 -27.17
N GLN A 91 48.77 -8.32 -28.15
CA GLN A 91 49.89 -9.16 -28.53
C GLN A 91 50.37 -8.89 -29.96
N TYR A 92 51.69 -8.87 -30.13
CA TYR A 92 52.33 -8.85 -31.44
C TYR A 92 52.43 -10.27 -32.02
N THR A 93 52.28 -10.40 -33.34
CA THR A 93 52.62 -11.65 -34.02
C THR A 93 54.13 -11.89 -33.96
N GLU A 94 54.57 -13.14 -34.14
CA GLU A 94 56.01 -13.48 -34.13
C GLU A 94 56.81 -12.67 -35.17
N ILE A 95 56.21 -12.49 -36.34
CA ILE A 95 56.77 -11.69 -37.43
C ILE A 95 56.95 -10.23 -36.99
N GLN A 96 55.98 -9.67 -36.27
CA GLN A 96 56.06 -8.30 -35.76
C GLN A 96 57.07 -8.17 -34.62
N LYS A 97 57.15 -9.16 -33.73
CA LYS A 97 58.13 -9.18 -32.63
C LYS A 97 59.56 -9.10 -33.17
N HIS A 98 59.88 -9.96 -34.14
CA HIS A 98 61.20 -9.97 -34.77
C HIS A 98 61.47 -8.68 -35.57
N ARG A 99 60.47 -8.19 -36.30
CA ARG A 99 60.61 -7.00 -37.17
C ARG A 99 60.74 -5.69 -36.40
N PHE A 100 60.06 -5.55 -35.27
CA PHE A 100 60.12 -4.33 -34.43
C PHE A 100 61.19 -4.41 -33.33
N GLY A 101 61.99 -5.49 -33.27
CA GLY A 101 63.03 -5.67 -32.27
C GLY A 101 62.49 -5.75 -30.84
N LEU A 102 61.30 -6.32 -30.65
CA LEU A 102 60.60 -6.34 -29.36
C LEU A 102 61.04 -7.54 -28.50
N LYS A 103 61.36 -7.30 -27.23
CA LYS A 103 61.76 -8.36 -26.28
C LYS A 103 60.59 -9.29 -25.91
N ASP A 104 59.38 -8.75 -25.80
CA ASP A 104 58.16 -9.48 -25.43
C ASP A 104 57.10 -9.38 -26.55
N LYS A 105 56.23 -10.42 -26.65
CA LYS A 105 55.03 -10.39 -27.50
C LYS A 105 53.94 -9.49 -26.90
N ASN A 106 53.90 -9.32 -25.58
CA ASN A 106 52.88 -8.54 -24.91
C ASN A 106 53.24 -7.04 -24.89
N ALA A 107 52.27 -6.18 -25.17
CA ALA A 107 52.40 -4.74 -24.97
C ALA A 107 51.06 -4.12 -24.57
N ALA A 108 51.08 -2.89 -24.06
CA ALA A 108 49.88 -2.14 -23.72
C ALA A 108 49.98 -0.71 -24.27
N ALA A 109 48.85 -0.15 -24.72
CA ALA A 109 48.80 1.22 -25.24
C ALA A 109 47.45 1.88 -24.95
N ASP A 110 47.47 3.18 -24.62
CA ASP A 110 46.25 3.98 -24.50
C ASP A 110 45.60 4.13 -25.88
N ARG A 111 44.36 3.64 -25.99
CA ARG A 111 43.55 3.72 -27.22
C ARG A 111 42.70 5.00 -27.28
N LYS A 112 42.87 5.91 -26.32
CA LYS A 112 42.11 7.17 -26.15
C LYS A 112 40.60 6.94 -26.15
N VAL A 113 40.16 5.87 -25.49
CA VAL A 113 38.74 5.53 -25.36
C VAL A 113 38.10 6.50 -24.37
N PRO A 114 36.96 7.14 -24.70
CA PRO A 114 36.28 8.01 -23.76
C PRO A 114 35.75 7.21 -22.57
N LEU A 115 35.72 7.84 -21.39
CA LEU A 115 35.05 7.29 -20.22
C LEU A 115 33.57 7.02 -20.52
N GLN A 116 33.03 5.97 -19.90
CA GLN A 116 31.62 5.59 -20.02
C GLN A 116 30.90 5.77 -18.67
N PRO A 117 30.67 7.01 -18.21
CA PRO A 117 29.90 7.24 -16.99
C PRO A 117 28.43 6.83 -17.20
N LEU A 118 27.71 6.61 -16.10
CA LEU A 118 26.26 6.40 -16.11
C LEU A 118 25.51 7.69 -16.48
N VAL A 119 26.04 8.82 -16.00
CA VAL A 119 25.48 10.15 -16.18
C VAL A 119 26.58 11.10 -16.63
N TYR A 120 26.32 11.86 -17.69
CA TYR A 120 27.19 12.94 -18.11
C TYR A 120 26.81 14.21 -17.36
N VAL A 121 27.78 14.80 -16.69
CA VAL A 121 27.60 16.02 -15.88
C VAL A 121 28.18 17.21 -16.64
N GLY A 122 27.43 18.31 -16.69
CA GLY A 122 27.89 19.57 -17.29
C GLY A 122 28.96 20.25 -16.43
N LYS A 123 29.56 21.32 -16.96
CA LYS A 123 30.57 22.11 -16.22
C LYS A 123 30.02 22.70 -14.91
N ASP A 124 28.71 22.91 -14.85
CA ASP A 124 28.00 23.47 -13.70
C ASP A 124 27.64 22.42 -12.62
N GLY A 125 28.11 21.18 -12.77
CA GLY A 125 27.80 20.08 -11.84
C GLY A 125 26.39 19.50 -11.97
N LYS A 126 25.56 20.02 -12.87
CA LYS A 126 24.21 19.50 -13.15
C LYS A 126 24.26 18.33 -14.12
N ILE A 127 23.32 17.40 -13.95
CA ILE A 127 23.09 16.29 -14.87
C ILE A 127 22.75 16.87 -16.25
N SER A 128 23.59 16.57 -17.24
CA SER A 128 23.38 16.97 -18.63
C SER A 128 22.56 15.92 -19.38
N ARG A 129 22.96 14.64 -19.29
CA ARG A 129 22.25 13.52 -19.92
C ARG A 129 22.65 12.17 -19.33
N TYR A 130 21.77 11.19 -19.46
CA TYR A 130 22.01 9.79 -19.10
C TYR A 130 22.63 9.00 -20.25
N ASN A 131 23.44 7.98 -19.95
CA ASN A 131 24.07 7.13 -20.97
C ASN A 131 23.14 5.97 -21.38
N LEU A 132 22.10 6.28 -22.16
CA LEU A 132 21.08 5.32 -22.59
C LEU A 132 21.67 4.10 -23.33
N ARG A 133 22.69 4.32 -24.17
CA ARG A 133 23.42 3.24 -24.84
C ARG A 133 24.07 2.26 -23.87
N LYS A 134 24.69 2.77 -22.81
CA LYS A 134 25.27 1.91 -21.76
C LYS A 134 24.18 1.09 -21.07
N PHE A 135 23.02 1.68 -20.77
CA PHE A 135 21.91 0.99 -20.11
C PHE A 135 21.26 -0.11 -20.94
N GLY A 136 21.24 0.01 -22.27
CA GLY A 136 20.71 -1.03 -23.18
C GLY A 136 21.73 -2.12 -23.52
N GLU A 137 22.99 -1.75 -23.77
CA GLU A 137 23.97 -2.67 -24.35
C GLU A 137 24.77 -3.45 -23.30
N LEU A 138 25.10 -2.84 -22.15
CA LEU A 138 25.97 -3.47 -21.16
C LEU A 138 25.34 -4.73 -20.53
N PRO A 139 24.09 -4.72 -20.03
CA PRO A 139 23.48 -5.91 -19.43
C PRO A 139 23.40 -7.06 -20.44
N TYR A 140 22.93 -6.77 -21.65
CA TYR A 140 22.81 -7.73 -22.74
C TYR A 140 24.15 -8.43 -23.05
N HIS A 141 25.24 -7.65 -23.19
CA HIS A 141 26.56 -8.21 -23.49
C HIS A 141 27.19 -8.96 -22.31
N LEU A 142 26.92 -8.56 -21.06
CA LEU A 142 27.40 -9.30 -19.89
C LEU A 142 26.73 -10.67 -19.77
N VAL A 143 25.42 -10.76 -20.03
CA VAL A 143 24.69 -12.04 -20.05
C VAL A 143 25.23 -12.96 -21.16
N ARG A 144 25.35 -12.46 -22.40
CA ARG A 144 25.83 -13.28 -23.53
C ARG A 144 27.33 -13.61 -23.49
N SER A 145 28.11 -12.91 -22.67
CA SER A 145 29.52 -13.26 -22.40
C SER A 145 29.70 -14.13 -21.16
N MET A 146 28.60 -14.55 -20.50
CA MET A 146 28.60 -15.32 -19.25
C MET A 146 29.39 -14.65 -18.11
N ARG A 147 29.53 -13.32 -18.14
CA ARG A 147 30.23 -12.54 -17.10
C ARG A 147 29.26 -12.12 -15.99
N PHE A 148 28.63 -13.10 -15.36
CA PHE A 148 27.58 -12.86 -14.36
C PHE A 148 28.07 -12.11 -13.12
N LYS A 149 29.32 -12.34 -12.67
CA LYS A 149 29.89 -11.58 -11.55
C LYS A 149 29.92 -10.07 -11.82
N ASP A 150 30.37 -9.68 -13.02
CA ASP A 150 30.40 -8.27 -13.42
C ASP A 150 28.99 -7.70 -13.60
N LEU A 151 28.03 -8.51 -14.06
CA LEU A 151 26.62 -8.15 -14.16
C LEU A 151 26.03 -7.87 -12.77
N TYR A 152 26.31 -8.72 -11.78
CA TYR A 152 25.79 -8.54 -10.42
C TYR A 152 26.39 -7.31 -9.75
N ASP A 153 27.70 -7.13 -9.84
CA ASP A 153 28.42 -6.05 -9.16
C ASP A 153 28.15 -4.65 -9.74
N ASN A 154 27.98 -4.56 -11.07
CA ASN A 154 27.91 -3.27 -11.78
C ASN A 154 26.52 -2.92 -12.31
N VAL A 155 25.59 -3.88 -12.38
CA VAL A 155 24.27 -3.71 -13.02
C VAL A 155 23.15 -4.08 -12.05
N LEU A 156 22.92 -5.38 -11.78
CA LEU A 156 21.70 -5.85 -11.13
C LEU A 156 21.64 -5.54 -9.63
N PHE A 157 22.76 -5.64 -8.91
CA PHE A 157 22.86 -5.34 -7.47
C PHE A 157 23.67 -4.06 -7.20
N ASN A 158 23.58 -3.11 -8.13
CA ASN A 158 24.26 -1.83 -8.05
C ASN A 158 23.24 -0.68 -7.92
N TYR A 159 23.24 0.00 -6.78
CA TYR A 159 22.25 1.04 -6.49
C TYR A 159 22.32 2.22 -7.48
N LYS A 160 23.54 2.72 -7.76
CA LYS A 160 23.76 3.82 -8.72
C LYS A 160 23.29 3.47 -10.12
N TRP A 161 23.51 2.24 -10.56
CA TRP A 161 23.00 1.76 -11.84
C TRP A 161 21.47 1.77 -11.87
N LEU A 162 20.83 1.11 -10.91
CA LEU A 162 19.38 0.99 -10.85
C LEU A 162 18.71 2.36 -10.76
N HIS A 163 19.22 3.26 -9.90
CA HIS A 163 18.70 4.61 -9.76
C HIS A 163 18.82 5.40 -11.06
N ALA A 164 20.00 5.37 -11.70
CA ALA A 164 20.23 6.10 -12.93
C ALA A 164 19.38 5.56 -14.09
N LYS A 165 19.22 4.23 -14.20
CA LYS A 165 18.40 3.61 -15.24
C LYS A 165 16.90 3.90 -15.03
N ILE A 166 16.37 3.78 -13.81
CA ILE A 166 14.96 4.11 -13.49
C ILE A 166 14.68 5.61 -13.69
N SER A 167 15.68 6.48 -13.46
CA SER A 167 15.54 7.92 -13.68
C SER A 167 15.47 8.32 -15.16
N SER A 168 15.87 7.44 -16.08
CA SER A 168 15.95 7.76 -17.52
C SER A 168 15.20 6.80 -18.44
N CYS A 169 14.85 5.61 -17.97
CA CYS A 169 14.23 4.54 -18.75
C CYS A 169 12.94 4.06 -18.07
N PRO A 170 11.96 3.55 -18.83
CA PRO A 170 10.79 2.89 -18.26
C PRO A 170 11.20 1.72 -17.35
N LEU A 171 10.42 1.49 -16.29
CA LEU A 171 10.69 0.43 -15.32
C LEU A 171 10.84 -0.95 -15.99
N GLN A 172 10.03 -1.22 -17.01
CA GLN A 172 10.09 -2.48 -17.75
C GLN A 172 11.46 -2.74 -18.38
N SER A 173 12.19 -1.70 -18.80
CA SER A 173 13.54 -1.85 -19.36
C SER A 173 14.56 -2.28 -18.28
N CYS A 174 14.33 -1.93 -17.02
CA CYS A 174 15.11 -2.48 -15.91
C CYS A 174 14.70 -3.93 -15.66
N LEU A 175 13.40 -4.23 -15.58
CA LEU A 175 12.90 -5.57 -15.31
C LEU A 175 13.32 -6.59 -16.37
N SER A 176 13.37 -6.19 -17.64
CA SER A 176 13.85 -7.05 -18.74
C SER A 176 15.30 -7.50 -18.55
N ASP A 177 16.16 -6.69 -17.92
CA ASP A 177 17.54 -7.11 -17.62
C ASP A 177 17.57 -8.24 -16.59
N PHE A 178 16.72 -8.16 -15.56
CA PHE A 178 16.61 -9.21 -14.54
C PHE A 178 16.00 -10.49 -15.14
N GLU A 179 14.99 -10.36 -15.99
CA GLU A 179 14.35 -11.48 -16.67
C GLU A 179 15.31 -12.18 -17.66
N ASP A 180 16.05 -11.42 -18.48
CA ASP A 180 17.07 -11.96 -19.40
C ASP A 180 18.22 -12.62 -18.62
N ALA A 181 18.67 -12.01 -17.52
CA ALA A 181 19.65 -12.63 -16.64
C ALA A 181 19.13 -13.95 -16.05
N CYS A 182 17.94 -13.96 -15.46
CA CYS A 182 17.34 -15.14 -14.85
C CYS A 182 17.15 -16.29 -15.84
N ALA A 183 16.83 -16.00 -17.11
CA ALA A 183 16.67 -17.00 -18.15
C ALA A 183 17.98 -17.65 -18.60
N HIS A 184 19.12 -16.96 -18.43
CA HIS A 184 20.44 -17.41 -18.89
C HIS A 184 21.42 -17.74 -17.76
N VAL A 185 21.02 -17.63 -16.49
CA VAL A 185 21.83 -18.11 -15.37
C VAL A 185 21.93 -19.64 -15.48
N GLU A 186 23.03 -20.10 -16.07
CA GLU A 186 23.52 -21.47 -16.03
C GLU A 186 24.98 -21.40 -15.58
N ASP A 187 25.21 -21.59 -14.29
CA ASP A 187 26.56 -21.53 -13.77
C ASP A 187 27.19 -22.93 -13.86
N ARG A 188 28.03 -23.13 -14.90
CA ARG A 188 28.65 -24.43 -15.27
C ARG A 188 29.50 -25.04 -14.14
N GLU A 189 29.85 -24.26 -13.12
CA GLU A 189 30.71 -24.68 -11.99
C GLU A 189 29.97 -24.78 -10.64
N SER A 190 28.69 -24.41 -10.55
CA SER A 190 27.96 -24.30 -9.28
C SER A 190 27.06 -25.50 -8.97
N SER A 191 26.77 -25.71 -7.68
CA SER A 191 25.74 -26.66 -7.27
C SER A 191 24.35 -26.19 -7.72
N ARG A 192 23.44 -27.12 -8.08
CA ARG A 192 22.04 -26.81 -8.45
C ARG A 192 21.31 -25.94 -7.42
N GLU A 193 21.76 -25.97 -6.16
CA GLU A 193 21.19 -25.21 -5.06
C GLU A 193 21.67 -23.75 -5.05
N SER A 194 22.96 -23.50 -5.31
CA SER A 194 23.51 -22.15 -5.46
C SER A 194 22.88 -21.39 -6.64
N GLU A 195 22.62 -22.09 -7.75
CA GLU A 195 21.94 -21.52 -8.92
C GLU A 195 20.49 -21.11 -8.59
N ARG A 196 19.75 -21.97 -7.88
CA ARG A 196 18.38 -21.66 -7.42
C ARG A 196 18.36 -20.46 -6.49
N GLN A 197 19.33 -20.35 -5.59
CA GLN A 197 19.45 -19.21 -4.67
C GLN A 197 19.72 -17.91 -5.43
N LEU A 198 20.63 -17.90 -6.40
CA LEU A 198 20.90 -16.72 -7.24
C LEU A 198 19.68 -16.29 -8.06
N ARG A 199 18.98 -17.23 -8.69
CA ARG A 199 17.73 -16.94 -9.41
C ARG A 199 16.70 -16.31 -8.48
N ARG A 200 16.58 -16.80 -7.24
CA ARG A 200 15.73 -16.19 -6.20
C ARG A 200 16.17 -14.77 -5.88
N GLU A 201 17.46 -14.50 -5.66
CA GLU A 201 17.95 -13.13 -5.36
C GLU A 201 17.63 -12.13 -6.49
N ILE A 202 17.86 -12.54 -7.75
CA ILE A 202 17.55 -11.74 -8.93
C ILE A 202 16.06 -11.40 -8.97
N MET A 203 15.21 -12.40 -8.78
CA MET A 203 13.76 -12.22 -8.80
C MET A 203 13.23 -11.42 -7.60
N LEU A 204 13.83 -11.55 -6.41
CA LEU A 204 13.44 -10.75 -5.25
C LEU A 204 13.65 -9.25 -5.50
N VAL A 205 14.75 -8.85 -6.12
CA VAL A 205 15.00 -7.45 -6.46
C VAL A 205 14.07 -7.00 -7.58
N ALA A 206 13.87 -7.81 -8.63
CA ALA A 206 12.95 -7.50 -9.72
C ALA A 206 11.50 -7.31 -9.21
N ASP A 207 11.04 -8.18 -8.32
CA ASP A 207 9.72 -8.10 -7.70
C ASP A 207 9.60 -6.88 -6.77
N ALA A 208 10.67 -6.53 -6.04
CA ALA A 208 10.69 -5.32 -5.21
C ALA A 208 10.54 -4.04 -6.06
N LEU A 209 11.22 -3.99 -7.21
CA LEU A 209 11.10 -2.92 -8.19
C LEU A 209 9.69 -2.88 -8.79
N ARG A 210 9.12 -4.03 -9.13
CA ARG A 210 7.77 -4.16 -9.69
C ARG A 210 6.69 -3.68 -8.70
N LEU A 211 6.77 -4.09 -7.44
CA LEU A 211 5.86 -3.64 -6.37
C LEU A 211 6.00 -2.14 -6.06
N GLY A 212 7.19 -1.57 -6.22
CA GLY A 212 7.46 -0.14 -6.07
C GLY A 212 7.16 0.69 -7.32
N GLY A 213 6.79 0.07 -8.44
CA GLY A 213 6.82 0.68 -9.77
C GLY A 213 5.99 1.96 -9.90
N ALA A 214 4.77 1.97 -9.36
CA ALA A 214 3.89 3.14 -9.39
C ALA A 214 4.49 4.38 -8.70
N ILE A 215 5.32 4.16 -7.66
CA ILE A 215 6.02 5.23 -6.94
C ILE A 215 7.29 5.62 -7.69
N LEU A 216 8.09 4.63 -8.11
CA LEU A 216 9.39 4.85 -8.73
C LEU A 216 9.32 5.55 -10.09
N MET A 217 8.22 5.38 -10.83
CA MET A 217 7.97 6.05 -12.10
C MET A 217 7.94 7.59 -11.96
N ASN A 218 7.35 8.09 -10.86
CA ASN A 218 7.22 9.53 -10.60
C ASN A 218 8.26 10.06 -9.60
N HIS A 219 8.78 9.17 -8.75
CA HIS A 219 9.74 9.48 -7.69
C HIS A 219 10.91 8.50 -7.69
N PRO A 220 11.82 8.53 -8.69
CA PRO A 220 12.99 7.64 -8.77
C PRO A 220 13.88 7.70 -7.52
N GLN A 221 13.93 8.86 -6.85
CA GLN A 221 14.67 9.08 -5.61
C GLN A 221 14.21 8.21 -4.43
N MET A 222 13.01 7.62 -4.52
CA MET A 222 12.49 6.71 -3.51
C MET A 222 12.99 5.26 -3.68
N LEU A 223 13.92 5.00 -4.60
CA LEU A 223 14.47 3.67 -4.82
C LEU A 223 15.04 3.05 -3.53
N ALA A 224 15.88 3.77 -2.80
CA ALA A 224 16.47 3.26 -1.56
C ALA A 224 15.40 2.91 -0.50
N PRO A 225 14.46 3.81 -0.16
CA PRO A 225 13.35 3.47 0.73
C PRO A 225 12.48 2.30 0.27
N GLN A 226 12.21 2.17 -1.04
CA GLN A 226 11.42 1.06 -1.58
C GLN A 226 12.15 -0.27 -1.46
N LEU A 227 13.45 -0.32 -1.77
CA LEU A 227 14.26 -1.53 -1.62
C LEU A 227 14.41 -1.90 -0.14
N ILE A 228 14.79 -0.96 0.72
CA ILE A 228 14.96 -1.17 2.16
C ILE A 228 13.63 -1.64 2.80
N GLY A 229 12.54 -0.91 2.57
CA GLY A 229 11.25 -1.24 3.19
C GLY A 229 10.73 -2.64 2.85
N ARG A 230 11.16 -3.22 1.72
CA ARG A 230 10.68 -4.50 1.18
C ARG A 230 11.65 -5.66 1.37
N LEU A 231 12.95 -5.45 1.17
CA LEU A 231 13.97 -6.51 1.13
C LEU A 231 14.71 -6.71 2.45
N LEU A 232 14.55 -5.84 3.46
CA LEU A 232 15.19 -6.00 4.77
C LEU A 232 15.04 -7.40 5.40
N PRO A 233 13.87 -8.07 5.34
CA PRO A 233 13.73 -9.42 5.91
C PRO A 233 14.64 -10.46 5.24
N GLU A 234 15.01 -10.24 3.98
CA GLU A 234 15.81 -11.17 3.16
C GLU A 234 17.33 -10.94 3.31
N ILE A 235 17.76 -10.01 4.17
CA ILE A 235 19.18 -9.63 4.36
C ILE A 235 20.08 -10.78 4.87
N GLY A 236 19.50 -11.73 5.62
CA GLY A 236 20.26 -12.79 6.27
C GLY A 236 20.62 -13.97 5.36
N GLY A 237 19.80 -14.25 4.35
CA GLY A 237 19.96 -15.40 3.45
C GLY A 237 20.58 -15.06 2.09
N ASN A 238 20.72 -13.77 1.76
CA ASN A 238 21.02 -13.33 0.40
C ASN A 238 22.17 -12.30 0.37
N PRO A 239 23.42 -12.69 0.10
CA PRO A 239 24.57 -11.78 0.14
C PRO A 239 24.50 -10.62 -0.87
N ASN A 240 24.00 -10.84 -2.09
CA ASN A 240 23.92 -9.77 -3.09
C ASN A 240 22.86 -8.73 -2.72
N VAL A 241 21.72 -9.19 -2.18
CA VAL A 241 20.66 -8.31 -1.66
C VAL A 241 21.20 -7.50 -0.47
N LYS A 242 21.93 -8.13 0.45
CA LYS A 242 22.58 -7.42 1.57
C LYS A 242 23.50 -6.30 1.08
N ARG A 243 24.36 -6.59 0.11
CA ARG A 243 25.27 -5.59 -0.49
C ARG A 243 24.49 -4.44 -1.15
N LEU A 244 23.37 -4.72 -1.82
CA LEU A 244 22.51 -3.70 -2.40
C LEU A 244 21.87 -2.80 -1.32
N LEU A 245 21.40 -3.39 -0.21
CA LEU A 245 20.83 -2.64 0.91
C LEU A 245 21.86 -1.77 1.62
N GLU A 246 23.09 -2.27 1.80
CA GLU A 246 24.21 -1.46 2.32
C GLU A 246 24.55 -0.29 1.40
N GLN A 247 24.47 -0.47 0.07
CA GLN A 247 24.60 0.65 -0.87
C GLN A 247 23.45 1.65 -0.73
N CYS A 248 22.21 1.19 -0.51
CA CYS A 248 21.07 2.08 -0.27
C CYS A 248 21.27 2.96 0.97
N ASP A 249 21.82 2.42 2.06
CA ASP A 249 22.11 3.19 3.29
C ASP A 249 23.34 4.12 3.14
N ASN A 250 24.27 3.85 2.23
CA ASN A 250 25.49 4.67 2.07
C ASN A 250 25.36 5.67 0.92
N GLU A 251 25.14 5.16 -0.29
CA GLU A 251 25.10 5.93 -1.53
C GLU A 251 23.75 6.59 -1.75
N GLY A 252 22.67 5.98 -1.24
CA GLY A 252 21.36 6.59 -1.22
C GLY A 252 21.38 7.95 -0.54
N ILE A 253 22.26 8.17 0.45
CA ILE A 253 22.35 9.41 1.25
C ILE A 253 23.09 10.57 0.53
N GLU A 254 23.91 10.29 -0.48
CA GLU A 254 24.90 11.25 -1.03
C GLU A 254 24.58 11.78 -2.44
N HIS A 255 23.42 11.48 -3.02
CA HIS A 255 23.09 11.89 -4.38
C HIS A 255 23.16 13.40 -4.63
N GLN A 256 24.22 13.80 -5.34
CA GLN A 256 24.52 15.16 -5.80
C GLN A 256 23.29 15.81 -6.46
N GLY A 257 22.62 16.70 -5.71
CA GLY A 257 21.57 17.59 -6.23
C GLY A 257 20.15 17.01 -6.34
N MET A 258 19.87 15.80 -5.86
CA MET A 258 18.50 15.25 -5.78
C MET A 258 18.16 14.81 -4.36
N TYR A 259 16.90 15.00 -3.97
CA TYR A 259 16.38 14.86 -2.60
C TYR A 259 16.20 13.39 -2.23
N ILE A 260 16.79 12.95 -1.14
CA ILE A 260 17.30 11.57 -0.99
C ILE A 260 16.40 10.62 -0.19
N SER A 261 15.26 11.13 0.24
CA SER A 261 14.15 10.35 0.76
C SER A 261 14.40 9.77 2.15
N LEU A 262 13.41 9.98 3.00
CA LEU A 262 13.32 9.39 4.33
C LEU A 262 13.53 7.86 4.28
N ILE A 263 14.44 7.32 5.10
CA ILE A 263 14.85 5.90 5.06
C ILE A 263 14.08 5.08 6.10
N PRO A 264 13.44 3.95 5.74
CA PRO A 264 12.77 3.09 6.70
C PRO A 264 13.71 2.52 7.77
N SER A 265 13.29 2.63 9.02
CA SER A 265 14.04 2.07 10.16
C SER A 265 13.94 0.56 10.24
N TYR A 266 12.89 -0.03 9.69
CA TYR A 266 12.59 -1.46 9.68
C TYR A 266 11.74 -1.82 8.45
N HIS A 267 11.44 -3.11 8.29
CA HIS A 267 10.57 -3.61 7.23
C HIS A 267 9.13 -3.10 7.39
N CYS A 268 8.66 -2.31 6.41
CA CYS A 268 7.37 -1.61 6.49
C CYS A 268 6.57 -1.60 5.19
N LEU A 269 7.00 -2.31 4.15
CA LEU A 269 6.34 -2.39 2.84
C LEU A 269 6.22 -3.85 2.40
N HIS A 270 5.18 -4.21 1.63
CA HIS A 270 4.95 -5.59 1.19
C HIS A 270 6.21 -6.26 0.61
N THR A 271 6.50 -7.48 1.08
CA THR A 271 7.65 -8.24 0.63
C THR A 271 7.50 -8.74 -0.81
N PRO A 272 8.61 -8.79 -1.56
CA PRO A 272 8.64 -9.39 -2.90
C PRO A 272 8.58 -10.92 -2.83
N GLY A 273 8.32 -11.59 -3.97
CA GLY A 273 8.22 -13.06 -4.03
C GLY A 273 7.03 -13.60 -3.24
N GLY A 274 5.86 -12.96 -3.37
CA GLY A 274 4.63 -13.37 -2.73
C GLY A 274 3.45 -13.32 -3.70
N PRO A 275 2.20 -13.47 -3.21
CA PRO A 275 1.03 -13.49 -4.07
C PRO A 275 0.71 -12.15 -4.72
N LEU A 276 1.17 -11.01 -4.18
CA LEU A 276 0.92 -9.71 -4.80
C LEU A 276 1.94 -9.48 -5.93
N LYS A 277 1.46 -9.39 -7.18
CA LYS A 277 2.32 -9.17 -8.36
C LYS A 277 2.41 -7.69 -8.74
N TYR A 278 1.26 -7.01 -8.83
CA TYR A 278 1.20 -5.58 -9.19
C TYR A 278 0.24 -4.82 -8.27
N SER A 279 0.62 -3.59 -7.94
CA SER A 279 -0.25 -2.59 -7.29
C SER A 279 -0.38 -1.40 -8.23
N LEU A 280 -1.49 -1.34 -8.96
CA LEU A 280 -1.78 -0.30 -9.93
C LEU A 280 -2.43 0.89 -9.20
N GLU A 281 -1.69 1.99 -9.12
CA GLU A 281 -2.11 3.22 -8.45
C GLU A 281 -2.21 4.38 -9.44
N GLY A 282 -3.18 5.27 -9.24
CA GLY A 282 -3.35 6.45 -10.08
C GLY A 282 -4.67 7.19 -9.88
N HIS A 283 -5.68 6.51 -9.32
CA HIS A 283 -6.96 7.12 -9.01
C HIS A 283 -6.89 8.02 -7.77
N GLN A 284 -7.58 9.16 -7.83
CA GLN A 284 -7.70 10.09 -6.70
C GLN A 284 -8.77 9.65 -5.69
N PHE A 285 -9.73 8.84 -6.15
CA PHE A 285 -10.86 8.33 -5.37
C PHE A 285 -10.94 6.80 -5.48
N ALA A 286 -11.88 6.20 -4.75
CA ALA A 286 -12.15 4.77 -4.79
C ALA A 286 -12.37 4.26 -6.22
N VAL A 287 -11.89 3.05 -6.51
CA VAL A 287 -12.08 2.42 -7.83
C VAL A 287 -13.40 1.66 -7.78
N PHE A 288 -14.43 2.22 -8.43
CA PHE A 288 -15.80 1.67 -8.38
C PHE A 288 -16.06 0.59 -9.43
N GLY A 289 -15.19 0.49 -10.43
CA GLY A 289 -15.28 -0.54 -11.44
C GLY A 289 -13.99 -0.67 -12.23
N PHE A 290 -13.72 -1.88 -12.67
CA PHE A 290 -12.72 -2.17 -13.69
C PHE A 290 -13.22 -3.27 -14.61
N CYS A 291 -12.68 -3.31 -15.82
CA CYS A 291 -12.95 -4.32 -16.83
C CYS A 291 -11.66 -4.65 -17.59
N LEU A 292 -11.58 -5.87 -18.09
CA LEU A 292 -10.51 -6.33 -18.98
C LEU A 292 -10.93 -6.10 -20.43
N THR A 293 -9.98 -5.76 -21.28
CA THR A 293 -10.19 -5.79 -22.73
C THR A 293 -10.41 -7.22 -23.21
N ALA A 294 -11.09 -7.40 -24.35
CA ALA A 294 -11.40 -8.72 -24.90
C ALA A 294 -10.15 -9.55 -25.26
N ASP A 295 -9.01 -8.89 -25.50
CA ASP A 295 -7.70 -9.52 -25.69
C ASP A 295 -6.93 -9.77 -24.37
N TYR A 296 -7.51 -9.36 -23.24
CA TYR A 296 -6.95 -9.46 -21.88
C TYR A 296 -5.56 -8.85 -21.71
N ARG A 297 -5.20 -7.91 -22.58
CA ARG A 297 -3.94 -7.20 -22.49
C ARG A 297 -4.01 -6.03 -21.52
N TYR A 298 -5.15 -5.34 -21.48
CA TYR A 298 -5.31 -4.12 -20.70
C TYR A 298 -6.38 -4.25 -19.63
N VAL A 299 -6.13 -3.58 -18.50
CA VAL A 299 -7.14 -3.30 -17.47
C VAL A 299 -7.57 -1.85 -17.63
N ILE A 300 -8.87 -1.62 -17.72
CA ILE A 300 -9.47 -0.28 -17.68
C ILE A 300 -10.18 -0.16 -16.33
N SER A 301 -9.93 0.91 -15.60
CA SER A 301 -10.71 1.19 -14.39
C SER A 301 -11.12 2.65 -14.25
N ILE A 302 -12.14 2.85 -13.42
CA ILE A 302 -12.83 4.13 -13.28
C ILE A 302 -12.94 4.58 -11.82
N SER A 303 -12.75 5.88 -11.61
CA SER A 303 -13.14 6.59 -10.39
C SER A 303 -13.84 7.91 -10.73
N ASN A 304 -13.09 8.96 -11.03
CA ASN A 304 -13.51 10.25 -11.59
C ASN A 304 -12.87 10.49 -12.96
N LYS A 305 -12.07 9.51 -13.41
CA LYS A 305 -11.26 9.49 -14.62
C LYS A 305 -11.11 8.03 -15.07
N PHE A 306 -10.72 7.84 -16.31
CA PHE A 306 -10.41 6.53 -16.87
C PHE A 306 -8.89 6.32 -16.83
N ILE A 307 -8.45 5.18 -16.30
CA ILE A 307 -7.05 4.77 -16.39
C ILE A 307 -6.98 3.42 -17.09
N THR A 308 -6.06 3.29 -18.04
CA THR A 308 -5.75 2.02 -18.72
C THR A 308 -4.33 1.60 -18.38
N TRP A 309 -4.15 0.36 -17.92
CA TRP A 309 -2.85 -0.24 -17.64
C TRP A 309 -2.60 -1.43 -18.55
N ASP A 310 -1.36 -1.58 -19.02
CA ASP A 310 -0.90 -2.81 -19.68
C ASP A 310 -0.58 -3.86 -18.60
N LEU A 311 -1.21 -5.02 -18.66
CA LEU A 311 -0.97 -6.09 -17.69
C LEU A 311 0.45 -6.66 -17.82
N SER A 312 1.02 -6.67 -19.02
CA SER A 312 2.35 -7.25 -19.23
C SER A 312 3.46 -6.44 -18.55
N THR A 313 3.39 -5.11 -18.65
CA THR A 313 4.42 -4.21 -18.11
C THR A 313 4.01 -3.51 -16.82
N SER A 314 2.72 -3.53 -16.46
CA SER A 314 2.09 -2.71 -15.41
C SER A 314 2.14 -1.19 -15.61
N ASP A 315 2.57 -0.75 -16.79
CA ASP A 315 2.65 0.66 -17.08
C ASP A 315 1.26 1.28 -17.25
N LEU A 316 1.15 2.53 -16.81
CA LEU A 316 0.02 3.37 -17.14
C LEU A 316 0.13 3.74 -18.63
N CYS A 317 -0.81 3.26 -19.44
CA CYS A 317 -0.87 3.57 -20.86
C CYS A 317 -1.68 4.84 -21.14
N ARG A 318 -2.78 5.03 -20.40
CA ARG A 318 -3.73 6.13 -20.60
C ARG A 318 -4.25 6.64 -19.27
N ASP A 319 -4.36 7.96 -19.15
CA ASP A 319 -4.99 8.67 -18.04
C ASP A 319 -5.87 9.79 -18.61
N VAL A 320 -7.18 9.55 -18.66
CA VAL A 320 -8.14 10.47 -19.28
C VAL A 320 -9.06 11.05 -18.20
N THR A 321 -8.94 12.36 -17.96
CA THR A 321 -9.71 13.08 -16.96
C THR A 321 -10.80 13.93 -17.63
N PRO A 322 -12.06 13.48 -17.63
CA PRO A 322 -13.13 14.16 -18.36
C PRO A 322 -13.59 15.49 -17.74
N GLY A 323 -13.13 15.86 -16.54
CA GLY A 323 -13.44 17.14 -15.89
C GLY A 323 -14.86 17.26 -15.33
N ILE A 324 -15.62 16.16 -15.28
CA ILE A 324 -16.97 16.11 -14.71
C ILE A 324 -16.97 16.12 -13.17
N GLU A 325 -18.01 16.72 -12.60
CA GLU A 325 -18.30 16.62 -11.17
C GLU A 325 -18.93 15.25 -10.87
N GLY A 326 -18.43 14.58 -9.83
CA GLY A 326 -18.95 13.29 -9.40
C GLY A 326 -18.04 12.09 -9.66
N ILE A 327 -18.59 10.91 -9.39
CA ILE A 327 -17.88 9.62 -9.41
C ILE A 327 -18.52 8.72 -10.45
N LEU A 328 -17.70 8.16 -11.33
CA LEU A 328 -18.06 7.20 -12.38
C LEU A 328 -18.34 5.81 -11.83
N GLN A 329 -19.36 5.18 -12.40
CA GLN A 329 -19.83 3.83 -12.12
C GLN A 329 -20.25 3.15 -13.44
N GLY A 330 -20.52 1.83 -13.38
CA GLY A 330 -21.10 1.08 -14.50
C GLY A 330 -20.23 1.00 -15.75
N LEU A 331 -18.92 0.82 -15.59
CA LEU A 331 -17.98 0.67 -16.70
C LEU A 331 -18.38 -0.48 -17.63
N CYS A 332 -18.56 -0.18 -18.91
CA CYS A 332 -18.70 -1.15 -19.99
C CYS A 332 -17.68 -0.87 -21.10
N ILE A 333 -17.28 -1.92 -21.82
CA ILE A 333 -16.32 -1.86 -22.94
C ILE A 333 -17.00 -2.49 -24.15
N SER A 334 -16.77 -1.92 -25.34
CA SER A 334 -17.25 -2.49 -26.59
C SER A 334 -16.52 -3.81 -26.90
N PRO A 335 -17.17 -4.80 -27.53
CA PRO A 335 -16.53 -6.08 -27.87
C PRO A 335 -15.25 -5.95 -28.72
N ASP A 336 -15.15 -4.90 -29.54
CA ASP A 336 -13.98 -4.58 -30.36
C ASP A 336 -12.88 -3.77 -29.63
N ASN A 337 -13.06 -3.49 -28.34
CA ASN A 337 -12.19 -2.68 -27.47
C ASN A 337 -11.99 -1.22 -27.92
N ARG A 338 -12.78 -0.70 -28.86
CA ARG A 338 -12.62 0.68 -29.36
C ARG A 338 -13.22 1.73 -28.46
N TYR A 339 -14.29 1.39 -27.74
CA TYR A 339 -15.02 2.33 -26.91
C TYR A 339 -15.18 1.79 -25.49
N ALA A 340 -15.16 2.69 -24.52
CA ALA A 340 -15.54 2.40 -23.14
C ALA A 340 -16.54 3.45 -22.67
N ALA A 341 -17.57 3.04 -21.93
CA ALA A 341 -18.55 3.98 -21.39
C ALA A 341 -18.75 3.79 -19.89
N ALA A 342 -19.06 4.90 -19.21
CA ALA A 342 -19.39 4.92 -17.79
C ALA A 342 -20.38 6.07 -17.53
N TYR A 343 -21.05 6.04 -16.39
CA TYR A 343 -21.93 7.13 -15.96
C TYR A 343 -21.56 7.61 -14.57
N SER A 344 -21.75 8.90 -14.29
CA SER A 344 -21.50 9.48 -12.97
C SER A 344 -22.69 9.29 -12.03
N ASN A 345 -22.44 9.42 -10.74
CA ASN A 345 -23.48 9.46 -9.70
C ASN A 345 -24.45 10.65 -9.82
N ILE A 346 -24.12 11.66 -10.66
CA ILE A 346 -25.03 12.75 -11.04
C ILE A 346 -25.74 12.49 -12.39
N ASN A 347 -25.70 11.24 -12.87
CA ASN A 347 -26.33 10.76 -14.11
C ASN A 347 -25.77 11.36 -15.41
N GLN A 348 -24.52 11.83 -15.44
CA GLN A 348 -23.86 12.19 -16.70
C GLN A 348 -23.22 10.95 -17.33
N ILE A 349 -23.34 10.79 -18.64
CA ILE A 349 -22.78 9.63 -19.35
C ILE A 349 -21.52 10.06 -20.07
N ILE A 350 -20.50 9.21 -20.06
CA ILE A 350 -19.24 9.43 -20.74
C ILE A 350 -18.96 8.25 -21.65
N LEU A 351 -18.62 8.56 -22.89
CA LEU A 351 -18.11 7.62 -23.86
C LEU A 351 -16.68 8.01 -24.21
N LEU A 352 -15.76 7.08 -24.02
CA LEU A 352 -14.34 7.22 -24.29
C LEU A 352 -13.98 6.43 -25.53
N ASN A 353 -13.34 7.08 -26.50
CA ASN A 353 -12.64 6.39 -27.57
C ASN A 353 -11.27 5.91 -27.05
N MET A 354 -11.11 4.60 -26.93
CA MET A 354 -9.93 3.96 -26.40
C MET A 354 -8.72 4.07 -27.32
N LEU A 355 -8.91 4.37 -28.61
CA LEU A 355 -7.80 4.52 -29.57
C LEU A 355 -7.23 5.95 -29.55
N THR A 356 -8.09 6.98 -29.59
CA THR A 356 -7.68 8.39 -29.68
C THR A 356 -7.58 9.10 -28.33
N ASN A 357 -8.14 8.52 -27.26
CA ASN A 357 -8.33 9.15 -25.94
C ASN A 357 -9.32 10.33 -25.92
N GLU A 358 -10.04 10.55 -27.02
CA GLU A 358 -11.12 11.55 -27.07
C GLU A 358 -12.35 11.00 -26.34
N TYR A 359 -13.08 11.88 -25.67
CA TYR A 359 -14.28 11.51 -24.95
C TYR A 359 -15.43 12.47 -25.27
N SER A 360 -16.64 11.93 -25.27
CA SER A 360 -17.89 12.67 -25.38
C SER A 360 -18.68 12.54 -24.08
N ILE A 361 -19.32 13.63 -23.67
CA ILE A 361 -20.19 13.68 -22.49
C ILE A 361 -21.61 13.87 -23.00
N PHE A 362 -22.51 13.01 -22.56
CA PHE A 362 -23.93 13.07 -22.88
C PHE A 362 -24.72 13.45 -21.64
N GLU A 363 -25.74 14.28 -21.83
CA GLU A 363 -26.73 14.55 -20.79
C GLU A 363 -27.62 13.33 -20.55
N HIS A 364 -28.20 13.27 -19.36
CA HIS A 364 -29.10 12.20 -19.00
C HIS A 364 -30.34 12.21 -19.92
N PRO A 365 -30.63 11.15 -20.70
CA PRO A 365 -31.73 11.17 -21.67
C PRO A 365 -33.11 11.36 -21.04
N PHE A 366 -33.28 11.07 -19.74
CA PHE A 366 -34.58 11.05 -19.07
C PHE A 366 -34.71 12.13 -17.99
N VAL A 367 -34.07 13.31 -18.14
CA VAL A 367 -34.14 14.42 -17.15
C VAL A 367 -35.57 14.72 -16.70
N ALA A 368 -36.53 14.70 -17.64
CA ALA A 368 -37.94 14.99 -17.38
C ALA A 368 -38.62 13.97 -16.45
N LYS A 369 -38.20 12.70 -16.46
CA LYS A 369 -38.81 11.62 -15.67
C LYS A 369 -38.20 11.50 -14.26
N ARG A 370 -37.16 12.27 -13.92
CA ARG A 370 -36.39 12.23 -12.63
C ARG A 370 -35.89 10.83 -12.23
N THR A 371 -35.73 9.93 -13.19
CA THR A 371 -35.24 8.56 -12.97
C THR A 371 -33.72 8.52 -13.06
N GLY A 372 -33.03 7.85 -12.12
CA GLY A 372 -31.58 7.65 -12.23
C GLY A 372 -31.21 6.68 -13.37
N ILE A 373 -29.96 6.73 -13.83
CA ILE A 373 -29.43 5.73 -14.78
C ILE A 373 -29.30 4.39 -14.05
N CYS A 374 -29.85 3.33 -14.63
CA CYS A 374 -29.76 1.98 -14.07
C CYS A 374 -28.49 1.27 -14.56
N GLY A 375 -28.15 1.42 -15.85
CA GLY A 375 -26.94 0.83 -16.42
C GLY A 375 -26.69 1.24 -17.86
N LEU A 376 -25.57 0.74 -18.39
CA LEU A 376 -25.12 0.96 -19.76
C LEU A 376 -24.87 -0.39 -20.43
N SER A 377 -25.07 -0.44 -21.74
CA SER A 377 -24.62 -1.52 -22.61
C SER A 377 -23.97 -0.92 -23.85
N LEU A 378 -22.87 -1.48 -24.31
CA LEU A 378 -22.10 -0.93 -25.43
C LEU A 378 -21.86 -2.01 -26.48
N LEU A 379 -22.43 -1.81 -27.66
CA LEU A 379 -22.38 -2.75 -28.77
C LEU A 379 -21.63 -2.11 -29.94
N ASN A 380 -20.31 -2.32 -30.02
CA ASN A 380 -19.41 -1.73 -31.02
C ASN A 380 -19.66 -0.21 -31.23
N MET A 381 -20.53 0.13 -32.17
CA MET A 381 -20.87 1.51 -32.57
C MET A 381 -22.10 2.11 -31.88
N HIS A 382 -22.80 1.38 -31.01
CA HIS A 382 -24.01 1.86 -30.35
C HIS A 382 -23.90 1.77 -28.82
N LEU A 383 -24.15 2.89 -28.16
CA LEU A 383 -24.23 2.99 -26.71
C LEU A 383 -25.70 2.98 -26.28
N VAL A 384 -26.10 1.98 -25.51
CA VAL A 384 -27.44 1.90 -24.94
C VAL A 384 -27.41 2.33 -23.49
N VAL A 385 -28.26 3.31 -23.17
CA VAL A 385 -28.45 3.85 -21.83
C VAL A 385 -29.86 3.50 -21.38
N TYR A 386 -29.99 2.77 -20.28
CA TYR A 386 -31.30 2.38 -19.77
C TYR A 386 -31.54 2.89 -18.34
N CYS A 387 -32.78 3.28 -18.10
CA CYS A 387 -33.31 3.72 -16.81
C CYS A 387 -34.59 2.92 -16.51
N GLY A 388 -35.08 2.98 -15.27
CA GLY A 388 -36.04 2.03 -14.72
C GLY A 388 -37.22 1.57 -15.61
N LYS A 389 -37.69 2.36 -16.58
CA LYS A 389 -38.75 1.94 -17.52
C LYS A 389 -38.47 2.15 -19.02
N GLY A 390 -37.29 2.62 -19.42
CA GLY A 390 -36.99 2.90 -20.83
C GLY A 390 -35.50 2.90 -21.14
N ALA A 391 -35.18 2.78 -22.43
CA ALA A 391 -33.81 2.78 -22.92
C ALA A 391 -33.65 3.70 -24.14
N VAL A 392 -32.47 4.32 -24.27
CA VAL A 392 -32.08 5.14 -25.41
C VAL A 392 -30.82 4.56 -26.04
N VAL A 393 -30.82 4.46 -27.36
CA VAL A 393 -29.69 4.03 -28.16
C VAL A 393 -29.04 5.26 -28.79
N TYR A 394 -27.77 5.47 -28.46
CA TYR A 394 -26.91 6.50 -29.03
C TYR A 394 -25.97 5.89 -30.05
N ASN A 395 -25.66 6.65 -31.09
CA ASN A 395 -24.56 6.35 -31.99
C ASN A 395 -23.23 6.78 -31.33
N SER A 396 -22.31 5.84 -31.17
CA SER A 396 -21.02 6.08 -30.52
C SER A 396 -20.08 7.01 -31.32
N ILE A 397 -20.28 7.18 -32.63
CA ILE A 397 -19.50 8.13 -33.46
C ILE A 397 -20.12 9.51 -33.43
N THR A 398 -21.41 9.61 -33.78
CA THR A 398 -22.04 10.92 -33.99
C THR A 398 -22.53 11.53 -32.68
N GLY A 399 -22.75 10.71 -31.65
CA GLY A 399 -23.34 11.13 -30.39
C GLY A 399 -24.83 11.45 -30.48
N GLU A 400 -25.45 11.20 -31.63
CA GLU A 400 -26.87 11.41 -31.86
C GLU A 400 -27.68 10.22 -31.33
N ILE A 401 -28.95 10.48 -31.02
CA ILE A 401 -29.91 9.45 -30.61
C ILE A 401 -30.37 8.71 -31.86
N ASP A 402 -29.98 7.45 -32.00
CA ASP A 402 -30.40 6.59 -33.10
C ASP A 402 -31.85 6.11 -32.87
N ASN A 403 -32.18 5.67 -31.65
CA ASN A 403 -33.49 5.10 -31.30
C ASN A 403 -33.88 5.32 -29.84
N ASN A 404 -35.16 5.61 -29.58
CA ASN A 404 -35.76 5.59 -28.24
C ASN A 404 -36.62 4.34 -28.08
N LEU A 405 -36.29 3.50 -27.11
CA LEU A 405 -37.08 2.35 -26.70
C LEU A 405 -37.90 2.76 -25.46
N ASP A 406 -38.96 3.53 -25.70
CA ASP A 406 -39.95 3.86 -24.67
C ASP A 406 -40.90 2.65 -24.43
N ASP A 407 -41.31 2.45 -23.17
CA ASP A 407 -42.27 1.42 -22.73
C ASP A 407 -41.88 -0.05 -23.01
N ILE A 408 -40.59 -0.40 -22.85
CA ILE A 408 -40.12 -1.80 -22.88
C ILE A 408 -40.78 -2.65 -21.77
N VAL A 409 -41.22 -2.02 -20.67
CA VAL A 409 -41.85 -2.71 -19.52
C VAL A 409 -43.37 -2.79 -19.72
N ALA A 410 -43.90 -3.99 -20.00
CA ALA A 410 -45.35 -4.21 -20.10
C ALA A 410 -46.08 -4.14 -18.73
N ASP A 411 -45.37 -4.41 -17.64
CA ASP A 411 -45.91 -4.48 -16.28
C ASP A 411 -45.64 -3.17 -15.51
N LYS A 412 -46.69 -2.57 -14.92
CA LYS A 412 -46.56 -1.25 -14.27
C LYS A 412 -45.74 -1.27 -12.99
N GLU A 413 -45.61 -2.43 -12.34
CA GLU A 413 -44.97 -2.59 -11.04
C GLU A 413 -43.47 -2.92 -11.12
N MET A 414 -43.01 -3.49 -12.24
CA MET A 414 -41.62 -3.89 -12.44
C MET A 414 -40.75 -2.78 -13.04
N GLN A 415 -39.44 -2.88 -12.82
CA GLN A 415 -38.43 -1.97 -13.38
C GLN A 415 -37.33 -2.75 -14.10
N ILE A 416 -36.66 -2.10 -15.06
CA ILE A 416 -35.48 -2.64 -15.76
C ILE A 416 -34.31 -2.67 -14.76
N LEU A 417 -33.78 -3.87 -14.53
CA LEU A 417 -32.56 -4.06 -13.75
C LEU A 417 -31.33 -4.05 -14.65
N ARG A 418 -31.34 -4.85 -15.72
CA ARG A 418 -30.21 -5.03 -16.63
C ARG A 418 -30.70 -5.36 -18.03
N MET A 419 -30.06 -4.76 -19.02
CA MET A 419 -30.24 -5.12 -20.43
C MET A 419 -28.93 -5.67 -20.99
N THR A 420 -29.01 -6.75 -21.75
CA THR A 420 -27.86 -7.37 -22.44
C THR A 420 -28.18 -7.43 -23.92
N PHE A 421 -27.39 -6.74 -24.74
CA PHE A 421 -27.59 -6.67 -26.19
C PHE A 421 -26.68 -7.66 -26.91
N TYR A 422 -27.24 -8.40 -27.88
CA TYR A 422 -26.51 -9.30 -28.78
C TYR A 422 -26.39 -8.68 -30.16
N THR A 423 -27.50 -8.12 -30.63
CA THR A 423 -27.58 -7.17 -31.73
C THR A 423 -28.50 -6.03 -31.31
N LEU A 424 -28.71 -5.02 -32.16
CA LEU A 424 -29.69 -3.97 -31.87
C LEU A 424 -31.13 -4.52 -31.80
N ASP A 425 -31.42 -5.59 -32.54
CA ASP A 425 -32.76 -6.18 -32.63
C ASP A 425 -32.96 -7.38 -31.68
N GLU A 426 -31.87 -7.95 -31.17
CA GLU A 426 -31.88 -9.12 -30.28
C GLU A 426 -31.21 -8.77 -28.96
N PHE A 427 -32.01 -8.69 -27.89
CA PHE A 427 -31.53 -8.32 -26.57
C PHE A 427 -32.37 -8.94 -25.45
N ASP A 428 -31.74 -9.17 -24.31
CA ASP A 428 -32.36 -9.68 -23.11
C ASP A 428 -32.59 -8.55 -22.10
N VAL A 429 -33.78 -8.54 -21.49
CA VAL A 429 -34.15 -7.60 -20.43
C VAL A 429 -34.48 -8.36 -19.17
N ILE A 430 -33.81 -8.01 -18.08
CA ILE A 430 -34.10 -8.49 -16.74
C ILE A 430 -34.90 -7.42 -16.02
N TYR A 431 -36.11 -7.77 -15.60
CA TYR A 431 -36.98 -6.97 -14.76
C TYR A 431 -36.92 -7.42 -13.31
N TRP A 432 -37.16 -6.49 -12.39
CA TRP A 432 -37.26 -6.76 -10.96
C TRP A 432 -38.28 -5.82 -10.29
N THR A 433 -38.72 -6.20 -9.09
CA THR A 433 -39.72 -5.48 -8.28
C THR A 433 -39.26 -4.11 -7.79
N GLY A 434 -37.95 -3.84 -7.78
CA GLY A 434 -37.37 -2.63 -7.18
C GLY A 434 -37.17 -2.68 -5.66
N ASN A 435 -37.57 -3.77 -5.00
CA ASN A 435 -37.40 -3.96 -3.55
C ASN A 435 -36.38 -5.07 -3.27
N LEU A 436 -35.46 -4.84 -2.32
CA LEU A 436 -34.48 -5.85 -1.89
C LEU A 436 -35.11 -6.96 -1.02
N ASP A 437 -36.25 -6.69 -0.38
CA ASP A 437 -36.96 -7.68 0.44
C ASP A 437 -37.76 -8.67 -0.43
N ASP A 438 -38.20 -8.23 -1.62
CA ASP A 438 -38.93 -9.04 -2.60
C ASP A 438 -38.09 -9.22 -3.87
N ILE A 439 -37.39 -10.35 -3.97
CA ILE A 439 -36.38 -10.59 -5.00
C ILE A 439 -36.96 -11.30 -6.25
N GLY A 440 -38.25 -11.10 -6.53
CA GLY A 440 -38.89 -11.56 -7.76
C GLY A 440 -38.27 -10.90 -8.99
N MET A 441 -37.86 -11.71 -9.97
CA MET A 441 -37.28 -11.22 -11.22
C MET A 441 -37.87 -11.95 -12.43
N ARG A 442 -37.91 -11.24 -13.57
CA ARG A 442 -38.37 -11.80 -14.85
C ARG A 442 -37.34 -11.55 -15.93
N LEU A 443 -37.00 -12.57 -16.70
CA LEU A 443 -36.17 -12.45 -17.90
C LEU A 443 -37.03 -12.57 -19.14
N VAL A 444 -36.77 -11.68 -20.10
CA VAL A 444 -37.46 -11.64 -21.38
C VAL A 444 -36.45 -11.40 -22.49
N ARG A 445 -36.52 -12.23 -23.54
CA ARG A 445 -35.76 -12.04 -24.77
C ARG A 445 -36.60 -11.33 -25.81
N TRP A 446 -36.03 -10.31 -26.42
CA TRP A 446 -36.56 -9.60 -27.58
C TRP A 446 -35.84 -10.09 -28.82
N SER A 447 -36.60 -10.36 -29.88
CA SER A 447 -36.07 -10.79 -31.18
C SER A 447 -36.54 -9.88 -32.32
N LYS A 448 -35.97 -10.08 -33.51
CA LYS A 448 -36.25 -9.28 -34.72
C LYS A 448 -37.75 -9.13 -34.97
N GLY A 449 -38.20 -7.88 -35.09
CA GLY A 449 -39.61 -7.52 -35.27
C GLY A 449 -40.36 -7.19 -33.97
N GLY A 450 -39.67 -7.11 -32.83
CA GLY A 450 -40.28 -6.77 -31.53
C GLY A 450 -41.03 -7.95 -30.90
N VAL A 451 -40.77 -9.17 -31.36
CA VAL A 451 -41.40 -10.38 -30.83
C VAL A 451 -40.78 -10.71 -29.47
N ARG A 452 -41.63 -10.82 -28.45
CA ARG A 452 -41.25 -11.12 -27.07
C ARG A 452 -41.31 -12.62 -26.81
N SER A 453 -40.27 -13.19 -26.21
CA SER A 453 -40.27 -14.58 -25.74
C SER A 453 -41.20 -14.78 -24.54
N ASP A 454 -41.48 -16.05 -24.20
CA ASP A 454 -42.10 -16.38 -22.91
C ASP A 454 -41.27 -15.82 -21.74
N GLU A 455 -41.96 -15.35 -20.70
CA GLU A 455 -41.34 -14.77 -19.49
C GLU A 455 -40.76 -15.88 -18.61
N LEU A 456 -39.48 -15.76 -18.27
CA LEU A 456 -38.84 -16.65 -17.31
C LEU A 456 -38.84 -15.98 -15.93
N GLU A 457 -39.63 -16.51 -14.99
CA GLU A 457 -39.63 -16.06 -13.60
C GLU A 457 -38.55 -16.79 -12.79
N PHE A 458 -37.80 -16.03 -11.99
CA PHE A 458 -36.75 -16.55 -11.12
C PHE A 458 -36.56 -15.67 -9.88
N GLN A 459 -35.81 -16.15 -8.90
CA GLN A 459 -35.57 -15.44 -7.64
C GLN A 459 -34.08 -15.16 -7.42
N GLY A 460 -33.74 -13.87 -7.35
CA GLY A 460 -32.49 -13.33 -6.82
C GLY A 460 -31.17 -13.60 -7.53
N ALA A 461 -30.97 -14.72 -8.23
CA ALA A 461 -29.67 -15.06 -8.80
C ALA A 461 -29.81 -15.66 -10.20
N LEU A 462 -29.14 -15.05 -11.18
CA LEU A 462 -29.11 -15.49 -12.58
C LEU A 462 -27.75 -15.15 -13.21
N VAL A 463 -27.29 -16.04 -14.09
CA VAL A 463 -26.12 -15.80 -14.94
C VAL A 463 -26.37 -16.36 -16.34
N ILE A 464 -26.13 -15.53 -17.34
CA ILE A 464 -26.19 -15.90 -18.76
C ILE A 464 -24.79 -16.32 -19.18
N HIS A 465 -24.69 -17.43 -19.90
CA HIS A 465 -23.44 -17.94 -20.40
C HIS A 465 -22.85 -16.98 -21.44
N ALA A 466 -21.57 -16.61 -21.27
CA ALA A 466 -20.97 -15.52 -22.06
C ALA A 466 -20.83 -15.86 -23.55
N ILE A 467 -20.42 -17.09 -23.87
CA ILE A 467 -20.24 -17.58 -25.25
C ILE A 467 -21.57 -18.05 -25.86
N ASN A 468 -22.23 -19.01 -25.21
CA ASN A 468 -23.52 -19.56 -25.65
C ASN A 468 -24.68 -18.81 -24.99
N GLN A 469 -25.02 -17.65 -25.53
CA GLN A 469 -26.02 -16.73 -24.96
C GLN A 469 -27.44 -17.32 -24.89
N ASP A 470 -27.68 -18.48 -25.50
CA ASP A 470 -28.92 -19.26 -25.36
C ASP A 470 -28.96 -20.11 -24.09
N LYS A 471 -27.87 -20.19 -23.33
CA LYS A 471 -27.77 -20.97 -22.10
C LYS A 471 -27.66 -20.04 -20.90
N LEU A 472 -28.47 -20.28 -19.89
CA LEU A 472 -28.39 -19.56 -18.62
C LEU A 472 -28.59 -20.48 -17.44
N TYR A 473 -28.18 -20.00 -16.28
CA TYR A 473 -28.43 -20.63 -14.99
C TYR A 473 -29.19 -19.64 -14.11
N ALA A 474 -30.29 -20.09 -13.52
CA ALA A 474 -31.13 -19.25 -12.67
C ALA A 474 -31.53 -20.01 -11.40
N CYS A 475 -31.69 -19.28 -10.30
CA CYS A 475 -32.25 -19.82 -9.08
C CYS A 475 -33.78 -19.76 -9.14
N VAL A 476 -34.42 -20.93 -9.13
CA VAL A 476 -35.87 -21.09 -9.13
C VAL A 476 -36.22 -22.06 -8.01
N GLU A 477 -37.11 -21.67 -7.10
CA GLU A 477 -37.56 -22.52 -5.97
C GLU A 477 -36.41 -23.12 -5.14
N ASN A 478 -35.39 -22.31 -4.80
CA ASN A 478 -34.20 -22.74 -4.06
C ASN A 478 -33.36 -23.83 -4.75
N ASN A 479 -33.43 -23.93 -6.08
CA ASN A 479 -32.54 -24.78 -6.88
C ASN A 479 -31.91 -23.96 -8.00
N VAL A 480 -30.67 -24.29 -8.37
CA VAL A 480 -30.05 -23.73 -9.58
C VAL A 480 -30.47 -24.61 -10.76
N ILE A 481 -31.10 -24.02 -11.76
CA ILE A 481 -31.59 -24.73 -12.94
C ILE A 481 -30.80 -24.26 -14.17
N GLU A 482 -30.28 -25.22 -14.95
CA GLU A 482 -29.80 -24.97 -16.31
C GLU A 482 -31.01 -24.81 -17.23
N ILE A 483 -31.08 -23.66 -17.89
CA ILE A 483 -32.18 -23.30 -18.78
C ILE A 483 -31.57 -22.94 -20.14
N ARG A 484 -32.15 -23.48 -21.21
CA ARG A 484 -31.72 -23.19 -22.58
C ARG A 484 -32.87 -22.57 -23.35
N PHE A 485 -32.58 -21.51 -24.10
CA PHE A 485 -33.50 -20.89 -25.02
C PHE A 485 -33.71 -21.80 -26.23
N ASN A 486 -34.96 -22.11 -26.54
CA ASN A 486 -35.34 -22.79 -27.77
C ASN A 486 -35.83 -21.75 -28.79
N PRO A 487 -35.02 -21.40 -29.81
CA PRO A 487 -35.38 -20.37 -30.78
C PRO A 487 -36.58 -20.76 -31.65
N GLU A 488 -36.85 -22.05 -31.87
CA GLU A 488 -37.99 -22.52 -32.68
C GLU A 488 -39.34 -22.30 -31.97
N GLU A 489 -39.36 -22.47 -30.65
CA GLU A 489 -40.58 -22.31 -29.83
C GLU A 489 -40.69 -20.92 -29.20
N GLY A 490 -39.60 -20.15 -29.16
CA GLY A 490 -39.54 -18.86 -28.46
C GLY A 490 -39.61 -18.98 -26.93
N LYS A 491 -39.24 -20.15 -26.39
CA LYS A 491 -39.42 -20.50 -24.96
C LYS A 491 -38.11 -20.88 -24.27
N TRP A 492 -38.09 -20.66 -22.97
CA TRP A 492 -37.02 -21.11 -22.08
C TRP A 492 -37.31 -22.52 -21.57
N VAL A 493 -36.45 -23.49 -21.92
CA VAL A 493 -36.62 -24.90 -21.56
C VAL A 493 -35.66 -25.28 -20.43
N LYS A 494 -36.21 -25.75 -19.30
CA LYS A 494 -35.44 -26.28 -18.17
C LYS A 494 -34.80 -27.62 -18.56
N LYS A 495 -33.48 -27.78 -18.35
CA LYS A 495 -32.71 -28.97 -18.74
C LYS A 495 -32.21 -29.78 -17.55
N ARG A 496 -31.50 -29.15 -16.62
CA ARG A 496 -30.84 -29.82 -15.49
C ARG A 496 -31.09 -29.05 -14.20
N ILE A 497 -31.32 -29.76 -13.11
CA ILE A 497 -31.52 -29.18 -11.77
C ILE A 497 -30.30 -29.53 -10.92
N TYR A 498 -29.78 -28.54 -10.22
CA TYR A 498 -28.71 -28.68 -9.23
C TYR A 498 -29.30 -28.39 -7.84
N GLU A 499 -29.42 -29.45 -7.04
CA GLU A 499 -30.09 -29.42 -5.74
C GLU A 499 -29.22 -28.81 -4.61
N GLY A 500 -29.88 -28.37 -3.53
CA GLY A 500 -29.23 -27.96 -2.28
C GLY A 500 -28.87 -26.47 -2.18
N CYS A 501 -29.71 -25.57 -2.70
CA CYS A 501 -29.46 -24.13 -2.61
C CYS A 501 -30.16 -23.50 -1.40
N ASP A 502 -29.47 -22.57 -0.75
CA ASP A 502 -30.11 -21.60 0.14
C ASP A 502 -30.57 -20.40 -0.71
N LYS A 503 -31.19 -19.39 -0.08
CA LYS A 503 -31.53 -18.13 -0.76
C LYS A 503 -30.25 -17.47 -1.32
N LEU A 504 -30.03 -17.62 -2.63
CA LEU A 504 -28.87 -17.08 -3.33
C LEU A 504 -29.04 -15.59 -3.61
N ILE A 505 -27.92 -14.88 -3.50
CA ILE A 505 -27.84 -13.43 -3.72
C ILE A 505 -27.31 -13.12 -5.13
N GLN A 506 -26.40 -13.96 -5.63
CA GLN A 506 -25.76 -13.81 -6.93
C GLN A 506 -25.32 -15.17 -7.45
N LEU A 507 -25.30 -15.34 -8.78
CA LEU A 507 -24.74 -16.50 -9.47
C LEU A 507 -23.67 -16.02 -10.46
N THR A 508 -22.54 -16.73 -10.53
CA THR A 508 -21.47 -16.49 -11.51
C THR A 508 -21.06 -17.83 -12.14
N ILE A 509 -20.41 -17.77 -13.30
CA ILE A 509 -19.82 -18.96 -13.96
C ILE A 509 -18.30 -18.80 -13.96
N SER A 510 -17.56 -19.91 -13.85
CA SER A 510 -16.12 -19.94 -14.04
C SER A 510 -15.74 -19.58 -15.49
N GLN A 511 -14.52 -19.10 -15.70
CA GLN A 511 -14.07 -18.65 -17.02
C GLN A 511 -14.04 -19.77 -18.08
N ASP A 512 -13.93 -21.02 -17.63
CA ASP A 512 -13.93 -22.23 -18.46
C ASP A 512 -15.30 -22.91 -18.56
N ASP A 513 -16.36 -22.27 -18.05
CA ASP A 513 -17.75 -22.75 -18.05
C ASP A 513 -17.97 -24.13 -17.39
N LYS A 514 -17.03 -24.58 -16.53
CA LYS A 514 -17.14 -25.86 -15.80
C LYS A 514 -17.82 -25.76 -14.45
N PHE A 515 -17.82 -24.59 -13.82
CA PHE A 515 -18.43 -24.38 -12.51
C PHE A 515 -19.41 -23.22 -12.52
N ALA A 516 -20.56 -23.40 -11.87
CA ALA A 516 -21.42 -22.30 -11.45
C ALA A 516 -21.19 -22.02 -9.95
N ILE A 517 -21.05 -20.75 -9.56
CA ILE A 517 -20.76 -20.34 -8.19
C ILE A 517 -21.90 -19.43 -7.69
N GLY A 518 -22.61 -19.90 -6.66
CA GLY A 518 -23.67 -19.19 -5.98
C GLY A 518 -23.16 -18.52 -4.71
N THR A 519 -23.47 -17.24 -4.56
CA THR A 519 -23.15 -16.47 -3.35
C THR A 519 -24.35 -16.48 -2.41
N PHE A 520 -24.14 -16.88 -1.15
CA PHE A 520 -25.14 -16.78 -0.09
C PHE A 520 -24.56 -16.03 1.12
N MET A 521 -25.37 -15.81 2.16
CA MET A 521 -25.01 -14.90 3.26
C MET A 521 -23.72 -15.29 3.99
N PHE A 522 -23.50 -16.59 4.25
CA PHE A 522 -22.36 -17.08 5.04
C PHE A 522 -21.24 -17.71 4.20
N GLY A 523 -21.33 -17.65 2.86
CA GLY A 523 -20.30 -18.25 2.02
C GLY A 523 -20.69 -18.36 0.56
N TYR A 524 -20.12 -19.37 -0.09
CA TYR A 524 -20.31 -19.68 -1.50
C TYR A 524 -20.62 -21.16 -1.69
N LYS A 525 -21.42 -21.49 -2.71
CA LYS A 525 -21.65 -22.86 -3.18
C LYS A 525 -21.18 -22.95 -4.61
N ALA A 526 -20.43 -23.98 -4.96
CA ALA A 526 -19.92 -24.19 -6.29
C ALA A 526 -20.42 -25.53 -6.84
N TRP A 527 -21.11 -25.50 -7.98
CA TRP A 527 -21.61 -26.67 -8.68
C TRP A 527 -20.72 -26.96 -9.87
N ASN A 528 -20.17 -28.16 -9.93
CA ASN A 528 -19.51 -28.66 -11.13
C ASN A 528 -20.60 -28.99 -12.16
N LEU A 529 -20.55 -28.31 -13.31
CA LEU A 529 -21.58 -28.37 -14.35
C LEU A 529 -21.55 -29.68 -15.14
N GLU A 530 -20.42 -30.37 -15.19
CA GLU A 530 -20.27 -31.68 -15.82
C GLU A 530 -20.78 -32.79 -14.89
N SER A 531 -20.16 -32.93 -13.72
CA SER A 531 -20.46 -34.02 -12.76
C SER A 531 -21.73 -33.78 -11.94
N GLY A 532 -22.18 -32.54 -11.77
CA GLY A 532 -23.29 -32.18 -10.88
C GLY A 532 -22.92 -32.13 -9.39
N LYS A 533 -21.66 -32.40 -9.03
CA LYS A 533 -21.20 -32.36 -7.63
C LYS A 533 -21.18 -30.92 -7.10
N MET A 534 -21.69 -30.73 -5.89
CA MET A 534 -21.65 -29.46 -5.17
C MET A 534 -20.49 -29.44 -4.16
N SER A 535 -19.82 -28.30 -4.05
CA SER A 535 -18.86 -27.97 -2.99
C SER A 535 -19.34 -26.74 -2.22
N ILE A 536 -19.27 -26.77 -0.89
CA ILE A 536 -19.68 -25.67 -0.02
C ILE A 536 -18.41 -24.98 0.52
N LEU A 537 -18.35 -23.66 0.40
CA LEU A 537 -17.21 -22.84 0.78
C LEU A 537 -17.68 -21.84 1.85
N LEU A 538 -17.46 -22.16 3.12
CA LEU A 538 -17.93 -21.35 4.24
C LEU A 538 -16.94 -20.22 4.56
N LEU A 539 -17.48 -19.04 4.91
CA LEU A 539 -16.70 -17.96 5.50
C LEU A 539 -16.43 -18.27 6.98
N PRO A 540 -15.36 -17.69 7.58
CA PRO A 540 -15.10 -17.86 9.00
C PRO A 540 -16.24 -17.35 9.89
N ASP A 541 -16.53 -18.06 10.98
CA ASP A 541 -17.63 -17.81 11.92
C ASP A 541 -17.53 -16.48 12.73
N ASN A 542 -16.53 -15.65 12.44
CA ASN A 542 -16.24 -14.40 13.14
C ASN A 542 -17.17 -13.23 12.74
N GLY A 543 -18.45 -13.51 12.44
CA GLY A 543 -19.42 -12.51 11.99
C GLY A 543 -19.14 -11.93 10.59
N ILE A 544 -18.38 -12.65 9.77
CA ILE A 544 -18.09 -12.28 8.37
C ILE A 544 -19.21 -12.82 7.51
N ARG A 545 -19.86 -11.94 6.74
CA ARG A 545 -20.99 -12.29 5.88
C ARG A 545 -20.97 -11.48 4.59
N ASN A 546 -21.52 -12.09 3.54
CA ASN A 546 -21.80 -11.41 2.29
C ASN A 546 -23.01 -10.50 2.46
N ILE A 547 -22.86 -9.23 2.04
CA ILE A 547 -23.91 -8.22 2.07
C ILE A 547 -23.98 -7.61 0.68
N SER A 548 -25.09 -7.87 -0.01
CA SER A 548 -25.40 -7.21 -1.28
C SER A 548 -26.12 -5.90 -1.00
N THR A 549 -25.74 -4.87 -1.76
CA THR A 549 -26.41 -3.56 -1.80
C THR A 549 -27.20 -3.37 -3.09
N LYS A 550 -27.05 -4.28 -4.06
CA LYS A 550 -27.68 -4.22 -5.39
C LYS A 550 -28.04 -5.65 -5.84
N PRO A 551 -29.24 -5.89 -6.36
CA PRO A 551 -29.63 -7.21 -6.88
C PRO A 551 -28.65 -7.71 -7.95
N LEU A 552 -28.37 -9.01 -7.98
CA LEU A 552 -27.41 -9.67 -8.90
C LEU A 552 -25.95 -9.16 -8.80
N GLU A 553 -25.64 -8.27 -7.85
CA GLU A 553 -24.31 -7.76 -7.58
C GLU A 553 -23.98 -7.98 -6.09
N SER A 554 -23.01 -8.86 -5.82
CA SER A 554 -22.49 -9.15 -4.50
C SER A 554 -20.97 -9.33 -4.57
N ASN A 555 -20.36 -9.70 -3.45
CA ASN A 555 -18.96 -10.07 -3.40
C ASN A 555 -18.75 -11.31 -4.29
N SER A 556 -18.19 -11.14 -5.48
CA SER A 556 -18.01 -12.25 -6.41
C SER A 556 -16.92 -13.22 -5.93
N CYS A 557 -17.13 -14.50 -6.25
CA CYS A 557 -16.12 -15.55 -6.13
C CYS A 557 -15.67 -15.95 -7.53
N VAL A 558 -14.37 -16.17 -7.70
CA VAL A 558 -13.73 -16.51 -8.96
C VAL A 558 -12.91 -17.78 -8.81
N MET A 559 -12.68 -18.48 -9.92
CA MET A 559 -11.90 -19.71 -9.93
C MET A 559 -10.49 -19.49 -10.49
N SER A 560 -9.53 -20.24 -9.97
CA SER A 560 -8.19 -20.41 -10.55
C SER A 560 -8.23 -21.16 -11.88
N ARG A 561 -7.16 -21.08 -12.68
CA ARG A 561 -7.08 -21.71 -14.02
C ARG A 561 -7.44 -23.19 -14.01
N ASP A 562 -6.91 -23.94 -13.04
CA ASP A 562 -7.07 -25.40 -12.99
C ASP A 562 -8.28 -25.82 -12.15
N ASN A 563 -9.12 -24.86 -11.73
CA ASN A 563 -10.26 -25.05 -10.82
C ASN A 563 -9.92 -25.73 -9.48
N ILE A 564 -8.66 -25.65 -9.06
CA ILE A 564 -8.20 -26.20 -7.78
C ILE A 564 -8.60 -25.26 -6.64
N TYR A 565 -8.46 -23.95 -6.86
CA TYR A 565 -8.77 -22.93 -5.86
C TYR A 565 -9.96 -22.06 -6.27
N ALA A 566 -10.84 -21.80 -5.30
CA ALA A 566 -11.83 -20.73 -5.34
C ALA A 566 -11.34 -19.54 -4.52
N ILE A 567 -11.50 -18.33 -5.07
CA ILE A 567 -11.05 -17.08 -4.44
C ILE A 567 -12.23 -16.11 -4.35
N ALA A 568 -12.49 -15.56 -3.17
CA ALA A 568 -13.51 -14.53 -2.99
C ALA A 568 -12.98 -13.31 -2.22
N GLY A 569 -13.42 -12.12 -2.65
CA GLY A 569 -13.10 -10.87 -1.99
C GLY A 569 -14.22 -10.43 -1.05
N VAL A 570 -14.01 -10.53 0.27
CA VAL A 570 -15.01 -10.13 1.28
C VAL A 570 -14.41 -9.10 2.22
N ARG A 571 -15.08 -7.95 2.35
CA ARG A 571 -14.54 -6.75 3.01
C ARG A 571 -13.19 -6.39 2.39
N LYS A 572 -12.09 -6.42 3.13
CA LYS A 572 -10.75 -6.05 2.66
C LYS A 572 -9.85 -7.24 2.30
N ASN A 573 -10.31 -8.46 2.62
CA ASN A 573 -9.54 -9.68 2.54
C ASN A 573 -9.92 -10.52 1.31
N LEU A 574 -8.97 -11.33 0.85
CA LEU A 574 -9.20 -12.43 -0.08
C LEU A 574 -9.18 -13.75 0.70
N TYR A 575 -10.23 -14.54 0.50
CA TYR A 575 -10.37 -15.89 1.05
C TYR A 575 -10.15 -16.90 -0.06
N ILE A 576 -9.38 -17.95 0.24
CA ILE A 576 -8.95 -18.94 -0.72
C ILE A 576 -9.31 -20.32 -0.17
N TRP A 577 -10.13 -21.05 -0.92
CA TRP A 577 -10.54 -22.40 -0.58
C TRP A 577 -9.98 -23.42 -1.57
N ASP A 578 -9.76 -24.64 -1.10
CA ASP A 578 -9.56 -25.79 -1.96
C ASP A 578 -10.92 -26.33 -2.42
N MET A 579 -11.05 -26.55 -3.72
CA MET A 579 -12.24 -27.10 -4.36
C MET A 579 -12.40 -28.61 -4.15
N SER A 580 -11.34 -29.31 -3.75
CA SER A 580 -11.36 -30.76 -3.54
C SER A 580 -12.15 -31.15 -2.28
N ASN A 581 -11.93 -30.41 -1.19
CA ASN A 581 -12.48 -30.65 0.14
C ASN A 581 -13.38 -29.51 0.66
N GLY A 582 -13.36 -28.32 0.05
CA GLY A 582 -14.13 -27.15 0.47
C GLY A 582 -13.51 -26.37 1.66
N GLU A 583 -12.29 -26.72 2.06
CA GLU A 583 -11.64 -26.12 3.23
C GLU A 583 -11.01 -24.76 2.91
N LEU A 584 -11.09 -23.83 3.86
CA LEU A 584 -10.44 -22.53 3.77
C LEU A 584 -8.93 -22.69 3.99
N LEU A 585 -8.14 -22.61 2.92
CA LEU A 585 -6.69 -22.76 2.98
C LEU A 585 -5.97 -21.50 3.46
N LYS A 586 -6.42 -20.32 2.98
CA LYS A 586 -5.69 -19.07 3.24
C LYS A 586 -6.60 -17.85 3.28
N ASN A 587 -6.26 -16.94 4.18
CA ASN A 587 -6.79 -15.58 4.25
C ASN A 587 -5.65 -14.60 3.94
N LEU A 588 -5.81 -13.81 2.88
CA LEU A 588 -4.85 -12.78 2.46
C LEU A 588 -5.45 -11.40 2.70
N ASP A 589 -4.72 -10.54 3.42
CA ASP A 589 -5.11 -9.14 3.59
C ASP A 589 -4.73 -8.35 2.33
N ALA A 590 -5.72 -8.22 1.44
CA ALA A 590 -5.52 -7.79 0.07
C ALA A 590 -5.48 -6.27 -0.08
N HIS A 591 -6.43 -5.58 0.54
CA HIS A 591 -6.63 -4.13 0.39
C HIS A 591 -6.75 -3.44 1.74
N PHE A 592 -6.59 -2.11 1.76
CA PHE A 592 -6.82 -1.31 2.97
C PHE A 592 -8.28 -0.89 3.14
N GLY A 593 -9.07 -1.03 2.08
CA GLY A 593 -10.49 -0.75 2.05
C GLY A 593 -11.28 -1.95 1.53
N ARG A 594 -12.61 -1.80 1.51
CA ARG A 594 -13.50 -2.83 0.95
C ARG A 594 -13.18 -3.07 -0.53
N ILE A 595 -13.02 -4.33 -0.89
CA ILE A 595 -12.96 -4.82 -2.27
C ILE A 595 -14.32 -4.60 -2.90
N ILE A 596 -14.34 -3.92 -4.04
CA ILE A 596 -15.55 -3.58 -4.78
C ILE A 596 -15.83 -4.63 -5.85
N LYS A 597 -14.80 -5.04 -6.59
CA LYS A 597 -14.91 -6.00 -7.70
C LYS A 597 -13.68 -6.90 -7.74
N ILE A 598 -13.90 -8.15 -8.16
CA ILE A 598 -12.87 -9.18 -8.37
C ILE A 598 -13.13 -9.89 -9.71
N GLN A 599 -12.08 -10.19 -10.47
CA GLN A 599 -12.14 -10.87 -11.76
C GLN A 599 -10.93 -11.81 -11.94
N SER A 600 -11.15 -12.98 -12.54
CA SER A 600 -10.07 -13.93 -12.87
C SER A 600 -9.34 -13.55 -14.15
N LEU A 601 -8.04 -13.83 -14.19
CA LEU A 601 -7.17 -13.68 -15.35
C LEU A 601 -6.38 -14.99 -15.52
N THR A 602 -6.90 -15.91 -16.34
CA THR A 602 -6.38 -17.29 -16.49
C THR A 602 -5.73 -17.58 -17.85
N ILE A 603 -5.18 -16.59 -18.55
CA ILE A 603 -4.73 -16.74 -19.95
C ILE A 603 -3.24 -17.04 -20.08
N GLY A 604 -2.88 -17.99 -20.95
CA GLY A 604 -1.49 -18.38 -21.20
C GLY A 604 -0.78 -18.88 -19.93
N ASN A 605 0.20 -18.12 -19.45
CA ASN A 605 0.91 -18.41 -18.19
C ASN A 605 0.30 -17.72 -16.96
N TRP A 606 -0.65 -16.80 -17.13
CA TRP A 606 -1.24 -16.02 -16.03
C TRP A 606 -2.26 -16.82 -15.22
N ASN A 607 -1.92 -17.27 -14.01
CA ASN A 607 -2.91 -17.76 -13.06
C ASN A 607 -3.10 -16.65 -12.02
N SER A 608 -3.92 -15.65 -12.33
CA SER A 608 -3.97 -14.42 -11.54
C SER A 608 -5.39 -13.92 -11.30
N VAL A 609 -5.54 -13.08 -10.27
CA VAL A 609 -6.81 -12.46 -9.90
C VAL A 609 -6.61 -10.96 -9.78
N ILE A 610 -7.57 -10.19 -10.32
CA ILE A 610 -7.56 -8.73 -10.28
C ILE A 610 -8.63 -8.27 -9.31
N THR A 611 -8.28 -7.31 -8.47
CA THR A 611 -9.13 -6.76 -7.42
C THR A 611 -9.11 -5.24 -7.47
N SER A 612 -10.25 -4.61 -7.22
CA SER A 612 -10.38 -3.16 -7.07
C SER A 612 -10.95 -2.81 -5.71
N SER A 613 -10.57 -1.66 -5.15
CA SER A 613 -10.94 -1.30 -3.79
C SER A 613 -11.20 0.19 -3.58
N ILE A 614 -11.87 0.47 -2.45
CA ILE A 614 -12.03 1.82 -1.88
C ILE A 614 -10.67 2.48 -1.59
N ASP A 615 -9.60 1.69 -1.39
CA ASP A 615 -8.25 2.21 -1.15
C ASP A 615 -7.58 2.90 -2.35
N ARG A 616 -8.32 3.06 -3.46
CA ARG A 616 -7.91 3.76 -4.71
C ARG A 616 -6.91 2.97 -5.55
N THR A 617 -6.76 1.68 -5.29
CA THR A 617 -5.84 0.80 -6.00
C THR A 617 -6.55 -0.33 -6.73
N VAL A 618 -5.94 -0.78 -7.82
CA VAL A 618 -6.25 -2.05 -8.45
C VAL A 618 -5.05 -2.96 -8.23
N LYS A 619 -5.26 -4.13 -7.63
CA LYS A 619 -4.17 -5.09 -7.35
C LYS A 619 -4.33 -6.35 -8.18
N VAL A 620 -3.20 -6.88 -8.64
CA VAL A 620 -3.11 -8.13 -9.39
C VAL A 620 -2.35 -9.16 -8.55
N TRP A 621 -3.01 -10.28 -8.29
CA TRP A 621 -2.55 -11.36 -7.42
C TRP A 621 -2.15 -12.57 -8.25
N ASN A 622 -0.96 -13.11 -8.04
CA ASN A 622 -0.50 -14.37 -8.58
C ASN A 622 -0.92 -15.53 -7.67
N ILE A 623 -1.78 -16.40 -8.21
CA ILE A 623 -2.34 -17.55 -7.49
C ILE A 623 -1.28 -18.66 -7.31
N ASN A 624 -0.30 -18.76 -8.20
CA ASN A 624 0.76 -19.78 -8.06
C ASN A 624 1.65 -19.54 -6.83
N ASN A 625 1.70 -18.30 -6.33
CA ASN A 625 2.58 -17.87 -5.25
C ASN A 625 1.82 -17.62 -3.93
N ILE A 626 0.59 -18.14 -3.79
CA ILE A 626 -0.24 -17.94 -2.58
C ILE A 626 0.42 -18.47 -1.31
N PHE A 627 1.14 -19.58 -1.42
CA PHE A 627 1.78 -20.25 -0.29
C PHE A 627 3.23 -19.81 -0.08
N GLU A 628 3.74 -18.87 -0.87
CA GLU A 628 5.07 -18.31 -0.63
C GLU A 628 5.09 -17.52 0.69
N GLN A 629 6.23 -17.58 1.38
CA GLN A 629 6.38 -16.96 2.69
C GLN A 629 6.40 -15.43 2.56
N VAL A 630 5.35 -14.78 3.05
CA VAL A 630 5.25 -13.32 3.14
C VAL A 630 5.57 -12.89 4.56
N HIS A 631 6.49 -11.93 4.72
CA HIS A 631 6.78 -11.39 6.05
C HIS A 631 5.61 -10.48 6.49
N THR A 632 5.05 -10.78 7.66
CA THR A 632 3.90 -10.04 8.17
C THR A 632 4.31 -8.67 8.70
N ILE A 633 3.61 -7.64 8.23
CA ILE A 633 3.69 -6.26 8.75
C ILE A 633 2.55 -6.10 9.75
N ASP A 634 2.90 -5.75 10.98
CA ASP A 634 1.91 -5.51 12.03
C ASP A 634 1.17 -4.21 11.72
N ARG A 635 -0.15 -4.21 11.88
CA ARG A 635 -1.03 -3.05 11.66
C ARG A 635 -2.29 -3.14 12.51
N HIS A 636 -2.92 -2.00 12.73
CA HIS A 636 -4.28 -1.93 13.25
C HIS A 636 -5.31 -2.25 12.16
N GLU A 637 -6.50 -2.68 12.58
CA GLU A 637 -7.63 -2.90 11.65
C GLU A 637 -8.28 -1.59 11.19
N LEU A 638 -8.15 -0.54 11.99
CA LEU A 638 -8.70 0.79 11.75
C LEU A 638 -7.57 1.80 11.69
N GLN A 639 -7.87 2.98 11.13
CA GLN A 639 -6.96 4.11 11.08
C GLN A 639 -6.42 4.49 12.47
N ILE A 640 -5.16 4.93 12.51
CA ILE A 640 -4.54 5.50 13.72
C ILE A 640 -5.01 6.94 13.85
N ASP A 641 -5.74 7.28 14.91
CA ASP A 641 -6.24 8.64 15.14
C ASP A 641 -5.23 9.51 15.91
N GLY A 642 -4.31 8.91 16.67
CA GLY A 642 -3.28 9.65 17.40
C GLY A 642 -2.07 8.79 17.80
N ILE A 643 -0.92 9.44 17.93
CA ILE A 643 0.36 8.84 18.34
C ILE A 643 0.89 9.58 19.57
N SER A 644 1.31 8.84 20.58
CA SER A 644 2.07 9.36 21.72
C SER A 644 3.35 8.55 21.88
N ILE A 645 4.51 9.22 21.91
CA ILE A 645 5.83 8.58 21.99
C ILE A 645 6.39 8.67 23.42
N SER A 646 6.96 7.56 23.90
CA SER A 646 7.84 7.54 25.09
C SER A 646 9.31 7.62 24.65
N PRO A 647 10.05 8.67 25.06
CA PRO A 647 11.44 8.85 24.69
C PRO A 647 12.41 7.87 25.35
N GLU A 648 12.13 7.43 26.58
CA GLU A 648 13.10 6.61 27.33
C GLU A 648 13.11 5.16 26.85
N ARG A 649 11.94 4.63 26.45
CA ARG A 649 11.80 3.23 26.00
C ARG A 649 11.76 3.02 24.49
N ASN A 650 11.72 4.10 23.68
CA ASN A 650 11.47 4.04 22.24
C ASN A 650 10.20 3.26 21.85
N ILE A 651 9.13 3.45 22.62
CA ILE A 651 7.81 2.87 22.35
C ILE A 651 6.80 3.96 21.98
N ALA A 652 5.77 3.58 21.22
CA ALA A 652 4.66 4.46 20.90
C ALA A 652 3.32 3.82 21.28
N ALA A 653 2.47 4.61 21.91
CA ALA A 653 1.05 4.31 22.07
C ALA A 653 0.28 4.93 20.91
N THR A 654 -0.51 4.11 20.24
CA THR A 654 -1.35 4.51 19.10
C THR A 654 -2.81 4.30 19.47
N ALA A 655 -3.64 5.31 19.26
CA ALA A 655 -5.07 5.21 19.50
C ALA A 655 -5.80 4.95 18.18
N THR A 656 -6.70 3.98 18.17
CA THR A 656 -7.67 3.73 17.09
C THR A 656 -9.06 3.73 17.69
N ARG A 657 -10.11 3.85 16.87
CA ARG A 657 -11.50 3.78 17.38
C ARG A 657 -11.86 2.50 18.13
N ASN A 658 -11.09 1.41 18.02
CA ASN A 658 -11.42 0.13 18.65
C ASN A 658 -10.47 -0.22 19.82
N CYS A 659 -9.22 0.22 19.77
CA CYS A 659 -8.19 -0.23 20.71
C CYS A 659 -6.98 0.71 20.74
N VAL A 660 -6.10 0.50 21.73
CA VAL A 660 -4.78 1.13 21.79
C VAL A 660 -3.71 0.10 21.46
N GLY A 661 -2.83 0.42 20.50
CA GLY A 661 -1.67 -0.42 20.19
C GLY A 661 -0.40 0.15 20.80
N ILE A 662 0.38 -0.70 21.45
CA ILE A 662 1.73 -0.38 21.93
C ILE A 662 2.74 -0.94 20.93
N TRP A 663 3.62 -0.08 20.43
CA TRP A 663 4.56 -0.39 19.36
C TRP A 663 6.00 -0.16 19.79
N ASP A 664 6.89 -1.01 19.33
CA ASP A 664 8.33 -0.76 19.37
C ASP A 664 8.74 0.04 18.13
N LEU A 665 9.29 1.24 18.33
CA LEU A 665 9.73 2.11 17.23
C LEU A 665 10.99 1.61 16.52
N ARG A 666 11.77 0.71 17.15
CA ARG A 666 13.01 0.19 16.55
C ARG A 666 12.76 -0.97 15.60
N THR A 667 11.79 -1.81 15.91
CA THR A 667 11.47 -3.03 15.15
C THR A 667 10.19 -2.91 14.34
N GLY A 668 9.31 -1.96 14.67
CA GLY A 668 8.01 -1.79 14.03
C GLY A 668 6.97 -2.84 14.41
N ARG A 669 7.26 -3.65 15.42
CA ARG A 669 6.37 -4.70 15.89
C ARG A 669 5.37 -4.15 16.91
N MET A 670 4.14 -4.65 16.85
CA MET A 670 3.14 -4.41 17.86
C MET A 670 3.43 -5.31 19.07
N ILE A 671 3.64 -4.71 20.23
CA ILE A 671 3.99 -5.41 21.47
C ILE A 671 2.72 -5.90 22.19
N ASP A 672 1.72 -5.03 22.31
CA ASP A 672 0.45 -5.35 22.98
C ASP A 672 -0.71 -4.53 22.40
N LYS A 673 -1.92 -5.08 22.48
CA LYS A 673 -3.18 -4.45 22.09
C LYS A 673 -4.05 -4.31 23.34
N LEU A 674 -4.31 -3.06 23.73
CA LEU A 674 -5.04 -2.73 24.94
C LEU A 674 -6.49 -2.41 24.57
N ALA A 675 -7.41 -3.18 25.13
CA ALA A 675 -8.85 -2.96 25.12
C ALA A 675 -9.43 -3.62 26.38
N ASP A 676 -10.25 -2.88 27.13
CA ASP A 676 -10.91 -3.40 28.32
C ASP A 676 -12.25 -4.08 27.95
N SER A 677 -12.96 -3.57 26.95
CA SER A 677 -14.19 -4.20 26.45
C SER A 677 -13.92 -5.23 25.33
N PRO A 678 -14.36 -6.50 25.48
CA PRO A 678 -14.19 -7.54 24.46
C PRO A 678 -15.11 -7.37 23.23
N LEU A 679 -16.22 -6.64 23.37
CA LEU A 679 -17.19 -6.39 22.28
C LEU A 679 -16.82 -5.19 21.40
N GLY A 680 -15.63 -4.63 21.60
CA GLY A 680 -15.16 -3.41 20.96
C GLY A 680 -15.45 -2.19 21.83
N ALA A 681 -14.49 -1.27 21.84
CA ALA A 681 -14.55 -0.09 22.69
C ALA A 681 -14.23 1.16 21.89
N ILE A 682 -14.96 2.25 22.14
CA ILE A 682 -14.70 3.52 21.46
C ILE A 682 -13.56 4.21 22.18
N VAL A 683 -12.33 3.99 21.73
CA VAL A 683 -11.17 4.72 22.23
C VAL A 683 -11.07 6.06 21.49
N THR A 684 -11.07 7.14 22.26
CA THR A 684 -11.00 8.51 21.71
C THR A 684 -9.60 9.10 21.78
N GLN A 685 -8.82 8.72 22.80
CA GLN A 685 -7.45 9.20 22.97
C GLN A 685 -6.62 8.23 23.82
N ALA A 686 -5.32 8.19 23.54
CA ALA A 686 -4.32 7.51 24.36
C ALA A 686 -3.07 8.39 24.51
N VAL A 687 -2.50 8.43 25.71
CA VAL A 687 -1.26 9.16 26.01
C VAL A 687 -0.34 8.27 26.83
N ILE A 688 0.95 8.26 26.48
CA ILE A 688 1.98 7.52 27.22
C ILE A 688 2.86 8.47 28.04
N THR A 689 3.24 8.03 29.23
CA THR A 689 4.24 8.69 30.08
C THR A 689 5.64 8.63 29.47
N LYS A 690 6.52 9.58 29.79
CA LYS A 690 7.86 9.64 29.19
C LYS A 690 8.72 8.41 29.50
N ASN A 691 8.58 7.86 30.71
CA ASN A 691 9.24 6.63 31.13
C ASN A 691 8.67 5.36 30.48
N GLY A 692 7.50 5.45 29.82
CA GLY A 692 6.86 4.33 29.14
C GLY A 692 6.22 3.29 30.07
N LYS A 693 6.07 3.60 31.38
CA LYS A 693 5.49 2.69 32.38
C LYS A 693 3.97 2.75 32.44
N TYR A 694 3.37 3.90 32.16
CA TYR A 694 1.92 4.09 32.22
C TYR A 694 1.35 4.62 30.92
N VAL A 695 0.20 4.08 30.54
CA VAL A 695 -0.60 4.54 29.39
C VAL A 695 -1.98 4.92 29.91
N ALA A 696 -2.39 6.16 29.66
CA ALA A 696 -3.73 6.64 29.98
C ALA A 696 -4.60 6.61 28.73
N THR A 697 -5.80 6.03 28.81
CA THR A 697 -6.72 5.88 27.69
C THR A 697 -8.13 6.34 28.06
N ALA A 698 -8.84 6.91 27.09
CA ALA A 698 -10.25 7.25 27.20
C ALA A 698 -11.07 6.29 26.35
N GLU A 699 -11.72 5.32 26.99
CA GLU A 699 -12.37 4.17 26.37
C GLU A 699 -13.86 4.09 26.78
N SER A 700 -14.78 4.23 25.82
CA SER A 700 -16.22 4.07 26.03
C SER A 700 -16.80 4.85 27.23
N GLY A 701 -16.32 6.08 27.43
CA GLY A 701 -16.75 6.91 28.57
C GLY A 701 -16.07 6.55 29.90
N ASN A 702 -14.97 5.79 29.88
CA ASN A 702 -14.13 5.55 31.04
C ASN A 702 -12.71 6.10 30.83
N ILE A 703 -12.07 6.53 31.92
CA ILE A 703 -10.63 6.76 31.99
C ILE A 703 -10.00 5.46 32.49
N LEU A 704 -9.05 4.93 31.74
CA LEU A 704 -8.27 3.76 32.11
C LEU A 704 -6.79 4.13 32.21
N ILE A 705 -6.12 3.62 33.24
CA ILE A 705 -4.66 3.71 33.37
C ILE A 705 -4.08 2.30 33.36
N TRP A 706 -3.26 2.04 32.37
CA TRP A 706 -2.60 0.76 32.15
C TRP A 706 -1.17 0.82 32.70
N LYS A 707 -0.78 -0.17 33.51
CA LYS A 707 0.62 -0.42 33.84
C LYS A 707 1.23 -1.26 32.74
N PHE A 708 2.20 -0.71 32.04
CA PHE A 708 3.01 -1.48 31.12
C PHE A 708 4.25 -2.01 31.84
N PRO A 709 4.45 -3.34 31.90
CA PRO A 709 5.51 -3.96 32.69
C PRO A 709 6.89 -3.56 32.20
N ASP A 710 7.85 -3.57 33.11
CA ASP A 710 9.25 -3.32 32.80
C ASP A 710 9.98 -4.56 32.32
N PRO A 711 10.52 -4.60 31.08
CA PRO A 711 11.22 -5.77 30.59
C PRO A 711 12.49 -6.08 31.39
N ILE A 712 12.99 -5.16 32.22
CA ILE A 712 14.15 -5.36 33.09
C ILE A 712 13.74 -5.77 34.50
N LEU A 713 12.71 -5.14 35.07
CA LEU A 713 12.33 -5.33 36.49
C LEU A 713 11.21 -6.35 36.68
N ASP A 714 10.31 -6.46 35.70
CA ASP A 714 9.17 -7.36 35.75
C ASP A 714 9.47 -8.64 34.95
N PRO A 715 8.93 -9.79 35.37
CA PRO A 715 9.00 -11.03 34.59
C PRO A 715 8.55 -10.83 33.13
N PRO A 716 9.15 -11.52 32.15
CA PRO A 716 8.83 -11.36 30.73
C PRO A 716 7.37 -11.69 30.35
N ASP A 717 6.65 -12.41 31.22
CA ASP A 717 5.25 -12.80 31.06
C ASP A 717 4.28 -11.96 31.90
N SER A 718 4.76 -10.88 32.54
CA SER A 718 3.91 -9.99 33.32
C SER A 718 2.81 -9.39 32.43
N PRO A 719 1.52 -9.52 32.81
CA PRO A 719 0.43 -8.97 32.01
C PRO A 719 0.38 -7.44 32.15
N THR A 720 0.06 -6.76 31.05
CA THR A 720 -0.40 -5.36 31.11
C THR A 720 -1.73 -5.33 31.87
N LEU A 721 -1.78 -4.60 32.98
CA LEU A 721 -2.96 -4.55 33.85
C LEU A 721 -3.56 -3.15 33.84
N VAL A 722 -4.89 -3.08 33.84
CA VAL A 722 -5.62 -1.87 34.22
C VAL A 722 -5.46 -1.70 35.72
N ILE A 723 -4.76 -0.65 36.15
CA ILE A 723 -4.64 -0.31 37.58
C ILE A 723 -5.84 0.51 38.03
N PHE A 724 -6.38 1.33 37.12
CA PHE A 724 -7.40 2.31 37.44
C PHE A 724 -8.46 2.39 36.35
N LYS A 725 -9.73 2.45 36.76
CA LYS A 725 -10.90 2.62 35.90
C LYS A 725 -11.92 3.54 36.57
N GLU A 726 -12.30 4.62 35.91
CA GLU A 726 -13.34 5.54 36.37
C GLU A 726 -14.25 5.95 35.22
N ALA A 727 -15.56 5.98 35.47
CA ALA A 727 -16.53 6.48 34.52
C ALA A 727 -16.47 8.01 34.42
N GLN A 728 -16.22 8.50 33.21
CA GLN A 728 -16.29 9.89 32.83
C GLN A 728 -16.72 9.98 31.37
N ASP A 729 -17.97 10.35 31.15
CA ASP A 729 -18.53 10.43 29.80
C ASP A 729 -17.90 11.55 28.97
N SER A 730 -17.95 11.37 27.66
CA SER A 730 -17.61 12.40 26.66
C SER A 730 -16.23 13.05 26.85
N ILE A 731 -15.22 12.26 27.22
CA ILE A 731 -13.82 12.71 27.25
C ILE A 731 -13.39 13.11 25.83
N LYS A 732 -12.71 14.26 25.73
CA LYS A 732 -12.18 14.77 24.45
C LYS A 732 -10.69 15.10 24.50
N GLN A 733 -10.14 15.26 25.70
CA GLN A 733 -8.71 15.54 25.87
C GLN A 733 -8.17 14.83 27.12
N LEU A 734 -7.04 14.14 26.93
CA LEU A 734 -6.16 13.59 27.96
C LEU A 734 -4.76 14.16 27.75
N PHE A 735 -4.09 14.56 28.82
CA PHE A 735 -2.66 14.88 28.78
C PHE A 735 -2.06 14.85 30.18
N PHE A 736 -0.74 14.72 30.23
CA PHE A 736 0.04 14.71 31.44
C PHE A 736 0.66 16.09 31.72
N ILE A 737 0.75 16.48 33.00
CA ILE A 737 1.47 17.66 33.49
C ILE A 737 2.47 17.28 34.59
N GLU A 738 3.28 18.26 35.03
CA GLU A 738 4.24 18.10 36.14
C GLU A 738 5.18 16.89 35.95
N LYS A 739 5.82 16.80 34.77
CA LYS A 739 6.70 15.68 34.38
C LYS A 739 6.01 14.30 34.42
N ASP A 740 4.75 14.26 34.00
CA ASP A 740 3.93 13.06 33.88
C ASP A 740 3.45 12.45 35.19
N THR A 741 3.38 13.28 36.24
CA THR A 741 2.88 12.89 37.56
C THR A 741 1.39 13.15 37.75
N ILE A 742 0.79 14.06 36.97
CA ILE A 742 -0.64 14.37 37.04
C ILE A 742 -1.26 14.17 35.65
N LEU A 743 -2.28 13.33 35.58
CA LEU A 743 -3.15 13.15 34.41
C LEU A 743 -4.34 14.11 34.50
N ILE A 744 -4.57 14.85 33.42
CA ILE A 744 -5.73 15.72 33.29
C ILE A 744 -6.67 15.12 32.25
N ALA A 745 -7.94 14.95 32.64
CA ALA A 745 -9.01 14.54 31.75
C ALA A 745 -10.05 15.65 31.59
N VAL A 746 -10.34 15.99 30.34
CA VAL A 746 -11.30 17.04 29.97
C VAL A 746 -12.48 16.43 29.22
N SER A 747 -13.68 16.64 29.75
CA SER A 747 -14.94 16.14 29.20
C SER A 747 -15.91 17.25 28.85
N LYS A 748 -16.76 16.99 27.86
CA LYS A 748 -17.92 17.82 27.56
C LYS A 748 -19.13 17.32 28.34
N ILE A 749 -19.75 18.20 29.13
CA ILE A 749 -21.00 17.94 29.84
C ILE A 749 -22.07 18.95 29.41
N VAL A 750 -23.32 18.49 29.38
CA VAL A 750 -24.50 19.32 29.12
C VAL A 750 -25.34 19.32 30.38
N VAL A 751 -25.54 20.49 30.97
CA VAL A 751 -26.33 20.64 32.20
C VAL A 751 -27.77 21.04 31.83
N ALA A 752 -28.74 20.70 32.69
CA ALA A 752 -30.14 21.04 32.50
C ALA A 752 -30.32 22.53 32.19
N GLY A 753 -30.90 22.84 31.02
CA GLY A 753 -30.95 24.21 30.47
C GLY A 753 -30.15 24.44 29.16
N ALA A 754 -29.57 23.37 28.58
CA ALA A 754 -28.78 23.39 27.33
C ALA A 754 -27.46 24.20 27.40
N GLU A 755 -27.02 24.60 28.59
CA GLU A 755 -25.68 25.17 28.79
C GLU A 755 -24.62 24.07 28.71
N MET A 756 -23.65 24.26 27.80
CA MET A 756 -22.50 23.38 27.66
C MET A 756 -21.39 23.79 28.64
N ARG A 757 -20.82 22.81 29.34
CA ARG A 757 -19.72 23.01 30.30
C ARG A 757 -18.56 22.06 30.01
N SER A 758 -17.35 22.49 30.34
CA SER A 758 -16.15 21.66 30.29
C SER A 758 -15.86 21.16 31.70
N LEU A 759 -15.95 19.83 31.91
CA LEU A 759 -15.52 19.18 33.15
C LEU A 759 -14.03 18.87 33.06
N VAL A 760 -13.27 19.21 34.11
CA VAL A 760 -11.83 18.93 34.21
C VAL A 760 -11.58 18.18 35.50
N LYS A 761 -10.99 16.99 35.39
CA LYS A 761 -10.50 16.20 36.53
C LYS A 761 -8.98 16.09 36.45
N GLY A 762 -8.29 16.45 37.54
CA GLY A 762 -6.86 16.29 37.71
C GLY A 762 -6.55 15.16 38.68
N ARG A 763 -5.75 14.19 38.26
CA ARG A 763 -5.48 12.94 38.99
C ARG A 763 -3.99 12.67 39.09
N LYS A 764 -3.49 12.25 40.26
CA LYS A 764 -2.07 11.95 40.46
C LYS A 764 -1.76 10.52 40.03
N VAL A 765 -0.81 10.36 39.10
CA VAL A 765 -0.36 9.08 38.53
C VAL A 765 1.12 8.89 38.88
N THR A 766 1.42 8.67 40.16
CA THR A 766 2.77 8.28 40.63
C THR A 766 2.63 7.19 41.68
N LEU A 767 3.15 6.00 41.41
CA LEU A 767 3.17 4.86 42.35
C LEU A 767 4.62 4.44 42.66
N GLU A 768 5.50 5.40 42.95
CA GLU A 768 6.83 5.10 43.55
C GLU A 768 6.76 4.96 45.07
N THR A 769 5.65 5.38 45.67
CA THR A 769 5.31 5.20 47.10
C THR A 769 3.97 4.50 47.20
N GLU A 770 3.73 3.71 48.24
CA GLU A 770 2.47 2.99 48.54
C GLU A 770 1.22 3.90 48.68
N GLU A 771 1.31 5.19 48.34
CA GLU A 771 0.18 6.11 48.29
C GLU A 771 -0.59 5.96 46.97
N GLU A 772 -1.85 5.55 47.08
CA GLU A 772 -2.78 5.26 45.99
C GLU A 772 -2.99 6.41 44.98
N ASP A 773 -3.37 6.03 43.76
CA ASP A 773 -3.93 6.90 42.73
C ASP A 773 -5.12 7.71 43.29
N ARG A 774 -4.93 9.03 43.47
CA ARG A 774 -5.90 9.93 44.10
C ARG A 774 -6.34 11.05 43.15
N LEU A 775 -7.65 11.29 43.11
CA LEU A 775 -8.23 12.49 42.51
C LEU A 775 -7.78 13.72 43.30
N LEU A 776 -7.07 14.65 42.64
CA LEU A 776 -6.54 15.86 43.27
C LEU A 776 -7.58 16.98 43.29
N TYR A 777 -8.25 17.20 42.16
CA TYR A 777 -9.25 18.24 42.00
C TYR A 777 -10.23 17.91 40.87
N GLU A 778 -11.42 18.47 40.97
CA GLU A 778 -12.47 18.44 39.97
C GLU A 778 -13.09 19.83 39.89
N PHE A 779 -13.23 20.37 38.68
CA PHE A 779 -13.92 21.64 38.45
C PHE A 779 -14.51 21.67 37.06
N ASP A 780 -15.48 22.55 36.87
CA ASP A 780 -16.13 22.77 35.59
C ASP A 780 -16.28 24.27 35.27
N TYR A 781 -16.36 24.60 33.99
CA TYR A 781 -16.54 25.98 33.53
C TYR A 781 -17.40 26.07 32.26
N PRO A 782 -18.13 27.18 32.04
CA PRO A 782 -19.07 27.31 30.93
C PRO A 782 -18.32 27.50 29.60
N ILE A 783 -18.79 26.82 28.55
CA ILE A 783 -18.19 26.81 27.22
C ILE A 783 -19.26 26.97 26.13
N LYS A 784 -18.86 27.57 24.99
CA LYS A 784 -19.68 27.54 23.76
C LYS A 784 -19.42 26.26 22.96
N ASN A 785 -18.16 25.91 22.78
CA ASN A 785 -17.68 24.68 22.16
C ASN A 785 -16.49 24.18 22.97
N LEU A 786 -16.34 22.86 23.11
CA LEU A 786 -15.18 22.32 23.82
C LEU A 786 -13.93 22.52 22.94
N ARG A 787 -12.93 23.18 23.49
CA ARG A 787 -11.60 23.37 22.91
C ARG A 787 -10.56 22.86 23.89
N ASN A 788 -9.33 22.66 23.41
CA ASN A 788 -8.28 22.07 24.22
C ASN A 788 -7.92 22.99 25.41
N LEU A 789 -7.92 22.42 26.62
CA LEU A 789 -7.33 23.02 27.81
C LEU A 789 -5.81 23.01 27.63
N THR A 790 -5.19 24.18 27.80
CA THR A 790 -3.76 24.36 27.51
C THR A 790 -3.01 24.70 28.80
N PRO A 791 -2.05 23.87 29.24
CA PRO A 791 -1.14 24.24 30.33
C PRO A 791 -0.17 25.32 29.86
N THR A 792 0.18 26.24 30.76
CA THR A 792 1.26 27.19 30.51
C THR A 792 2.60 26.49 30.32
N SER A 793 3.60 27.17 29.71
CA SER A 793 4.87 26.53 29.35
C SER A 793 5.70 26.06 30.55
N ASP A 794 5.48 26.67 31.72
CA ASP A 794 6.04 26.25 33.00
C ASP A 794 5.18 25.20 33.74
N GLY A 795 4.00 24.88 33.22
CA GLY A 795 3.03 23.96 33.81
C GLY A 795 2.37 24.47 35.08
N SER A 796 2.45 25.77 35.41
CA SER A 796 1.90 26.33 36.66
C SER A 796 0.41 26.63 36.59
N LEU A 797 -0.10 27.02 35.42
CA LEU A 797 -1.49 27.40 35.19
C LEU A 797 -2.10 26.57 34.06
N LEU A 798 -3.42 26.33 34.16
CA LEU A 798 -4.24 25.76 33.11
C LEU A 798 -5.14 26.85 32.55
N VAL A 799 -5.19 26.97 31.23
CA VAL A 799 -6.00 27.99 30.57
C VAL A 799 -7.05 27.34 29.69
N GLY A 800 -8.31 27.62 30.04
CA GLY A 800 -9.50 27.11 29.39
C GLY A 800 -10.27 28.23 28.68
N PRO A 801 -10.51 28.13 27.37
CA PRO A 801 -11.44 29.02 26.68
C PRO A 801 -12.88 28.69 27.06
N GLY A 802 -13.58 29.65 27.64
CA GLY A 802 -14.98 29.53 28.02
C GLY A 802 -15.86 30.63 27.44
N PHE A 803 -17.13 30.56 27.78
CA PHE A 803 -18.15 31.50 27.32
C PHE A 803 -19.07 31.86 28.48
N GLU A 804 -19.10 33.14 28.86
CA GLU A 804 -19.89 33.61 30.00
C GLU A 804 -20.53 34.96 29.64
N LYS A 805 -21.83 35.12 29.92
CA LYS A 805 -22.60 36.36 29.66
C LYS A 805 -22.45 36.88 28.22
N LEU A 806 -22.61 35.99 27.24
CA LEU A 806 -22.51 36.28 25.80
C LEU A 806 -21.12 36.79 25.34
N LYS A 807 -20.06 36.52 26.11
CA LYS A 807 -18.68 36.95 25.80
C LYS A 807 -17.69 35.79 25.91
N ASP A 808 -16.78 35.70 24.94
CA ASP A 808 -15.64 34.79 24.99
C ASP A 808 -14.71 35.19 26.13
N THR A 809 -14.48 34.26 27.06
CA THR A 809 -13.78 34.51 28.32
C THR A 809 -12.74 33.42 28.54
N MET A 810 -11.52 33.83 28.88
CA MET A 810 -10.43 32.94 29.26
C MET A 810 -10.50 32.66 30.77
N PHE A 811 -10.64 31.39 31.13
CA PHE A 811 -10.60 30.90 32.51
C PHE A 811 -9.20 30.39 32.83
N ILE A 812 -8.65 30.84 33.94
CA ILE A 812 -7.28 30.53 34.36
C ILE A 812 -7.35 29.80 35.69
N PHE A 813 -6.90 28.56 35.71
CA PHE A 813 -6.87 27.69 36.87
C PHE A 813 -5.43 27.44 37.31
N ASN A 814 -5.22 27.16 38.59
CA ASN A 814 -3.96 26.62 39.07
C ASN A 814 -3.83 25.16 38.61
N ALA A 815 -2.71 24.78 37.99
CA ALA A 815 -2.54 23.44 37.43
C ALA A 815 -2.44 22.33 38.48
N LYS A 816 -1.98 22.64 39.70
CA LYS A 816 -1.81 21.66 40.78
C LYS A 816 -3.05 21.49 41.63
N THR A 817 -3.77 22.59 41.90
CA THR A 817 -4.91 22.59 42.82
C THR A 817 -6.27 22.68 42.13
N GLY A 818 -6.32 23.00 40.83
CA GLY A 818 -7.56 23.20 40.09
C GLY A 818 -8.34 24.47 40.46
N LEU A 819 -7.82 25.30 41.38
CA LEU A 819 -8.50 26.51 41.82
C LEU A 819 -8.57 27.56 40.70
N LEU A 820 -9.75 28.14 40.49
CA LEU A 820 -9.95 29.24 39.57
C LEU A 820 -9.23 30.49 40.09
N MET A 821 -8.22 30.94 39.37
CA MET A 821 -7.43 32.12 39.72
C MET A 821 -8.08 33.38 39.16
N HIS A 822 -8.35 33.40 37.86
CA HIS A 822 -8.81 34.59 37.15
C HIS A 822 -9.77 34.25 36.01
N LYS A 823 -10.69 35.19 35.74
CA LYS A 823 -11.53 35.23 34.54
C LYS A 823 -11.17 36.47 33.74
N VAL A 824 -10.83 36.31 32.47
CA VAL A 824 -10.38 37.42 31.60
C VAL A 824 -11.20 37.41 30.32
N VAL A 825 -11.97 38.47 30.07
CA VAL A 825 -12.72 38.60 28.81
C VAL A 825 -11.73 38.80 27.66
N LEU A 826 -11.84 37.99 26.62
CA LEU A 826 -10.98 38.09 25.44
C LEU A 826 -11.36 39.34 24.63
N LYS A 827 -10.43 40.30 24.57
CA LYS A 827 -10.59 41.51 23.76
C LYS A 827 -9.27 41.83 23.07
N TYR A 828 -9.27 41.74 21.74
CA TYR A 828 -8.15 42.14 20.89
C TYR A 828 -8.66 42.62 19.51
N PRO A 829 -7.84 43.38 18.75
CA PRO A 829 -8.27 44.00 17.49
C PRO A 829 -8.71 42.96 16.46
N ASN A 830 -9.82 43.21 15.74
CA ASN A 830 -10.41 42.31 14.73
C ASN A 830 -10.57 40.88 15.26
N PHE A 831 -11.26 40.73 16.40
CA PHE A 831 -11.54 39.43 17.00
C PHE A 831 -12.27 38.54 16.01
N LYS A 832 -11.73 37.33 15.81
CA LYS A 832 -12.34 36.24 15.04
C LYS A 832 -12.40 35.01 15.94
N ASP A 833 -13.24 34.04 15.58
CA ASP A 833 -13.26 32.76 16.28
C ASP A 833 -11.88 32.08 16.12
N TYR A 834 -11.31 31.64 17.23
CA TYR A 834 -9.98 31.02 17.27
C TYR A 834 -10.10 29.50 17.06
N THR A 835 -9.10 28.95 16.39
CA THR A 835 -9.03 27.53 16.03
C THR A 835 -8.31 26.71 17.09
N THR A 836 -7.18 27.21 17.60
CA THR A 836 -6.33 26.52 18.58
C THR A 836 -5.72 27.50 19.58
N ILE A 837 -5.33 26.96 20.74
CA ILE A 837 -4.67 27.68 21.82
C ILE A 837 -3.34 27.00 22.08
N LEU A 838 -2.28 27.80 22.25
CA LEU A 838 -0.93 27.29 22.43
C LEU A 838 -0.20 28.08 23.51
N ALA A 839 0.48 27.38 24.42
CA ALA A 839 1.45 28.04 25.29
C ALA A 839 2.70 28.42 24.49
N VAL A 840 3.17 29.65 24.67
CA VAL A 840 4.40 30.11 24.00
C VAL A 840 5.61 29.49 24.73
N PRO A 841 6.46 28.70 24.06
CA PRO A 841 7.60 28.04 24.69
C PRO A 841 8.59 29.03 25.32
N LYS A 842 9.22 28.63 26.43
CA LYS A 842 10.14 29.45 27.27
C LYS A 842 9.57 30.76 27.80
N ARG A 843 8.29 31.06 27.58
CA ARG A 843 7.59 32.22 28.15
C ARG A 843 6.52 31.73 29.10
N ALA A 844 6.87 31.66 30.38
CA ALA A 844 6.08 31.00 31.42
C ALA A 844 4.58 31.33 31.36
N THR A 845 4.20 32.61 31.24
CA THR A 845 2.81 33.04 31.39
C THR A 845 2.14 33.46 30.07
N GLN A 846 2.79 33.29 28.91
CA GLN A 846 2.25 33.74 27.64
C GLN A 846 1.53 32.63 26.88
N ILE A 847 0.32 32.93 26.41
CA ILE A 847 -0.50 32.03 25.61
C ILE A 847 -0.92 32.74 24.33
N ALA A 848 -0.97 31.96 23.25
CA ALA A 848 -1.41 32.40 21.94
C ALA A 848 -2.78 31.81 21.59
N PHE A 849 -3.69 32.68 21.18
CA PHE A 849 -4.97 32.33 20.54
C PHE A 849 -4.80 32.43 19.03
N ILE A 850 -4.94 31.32 18.32
CA ILE A 850 -4.66 31.24 16.88
C ILE A 850 -5.98 31.30 16.10
N ASP A 851 -6.19 32.39 15.38
CA ASP A 851 -7.32 32.58 14.48
C ASP A 851 -6.97 32.03 13.08
N SER A 852 -7.87 32.16 12.09
CA SER A 852 -7.61 31.72 10.70
C SER A 852 -6.41 32.41 10.05
N ASP A 853 -6.11 33.66 10.45
CA ASP A 853 -5.18 34.54 9.74
C ASP A 853 -4.00 35.02 10.60
N LYS A 854 -4.10 34.94 11.93
CA LYS A 854 -3.16 35.54 12.88
C LYS A 854 -3.19 34.83 14.22
N GLY A 855 -2.11 34.93 14.99
CA GLY A 855 -2.05 34.48 16.38
C GLY A 855 -1.91 35.64 17.36
N ASN A 856 -2.78 35.69 18.37
CA ASN A 856 -2.89 36.75 19.36
C ASN A 856 -2.24 36.31 20.67
N ILE A 857 -1.14 36.95 21.07
CA ILE A 857 -0.39 36.59 22.28
C ILE A 857 -0.89 37.43 23.46
N ILE A 858 -1.29 36.74 24.52
CA ILE A 858 -1.81 37.32 25.76
C ILE A 858 -0.96 36.80 26.91
N ASP A 859 -0.58 37.69 27.82
CA ASP A 859 0.04 37.31 29.09
C ASP A 859 -1.07 37.06 30.11
N VAL A 860 -1.14 35.81 30.56
CA VAL A 860 -2.16 35.29 31.46
C VAL A 860 -2.03 35.87 32.87
N LYS A 861 -0.79 36.16 33.30
CA LYS A 861 -0.52 36.69 34.65
C LYS A 861 -0.83 38.17 34.74
N THR A 862 -0.41 38.95 33.75
CA THR A 862 -0.70 40.40 33.70
C THR A 862 -2.07 40.72 33.10
N LYS A 863 -2.75 39.73 32.50
CA LYS A 863 -4.06 39.86 31.83
C LYS A 863 -4.05 40.86 30.68
N ARG A 864 -2.87 41.07 30.07
CA ARG A 864 -2.66 42.04 29.01
C ARG A 864 -2.50 41.36 27.67
N PHE A 865 -3.18 41.90 26.66
CA PHE A 865 -2.87 41.62 25.27
C PHE A 865 -1.49 42.20 24.93
N ILE A 866 -0.61 41.38 24.39
CA ILE A 866 0.76 41.78 24.07
C ILE A 866 0.87 42.24 22.62
N ARG A 867 0.46 41.37 21.68
CA ARG A 867 0.57 41.60 20.23
C ARG A 867 -0.23 40.59 19.43
N SER A 868 -0.50 40.94 18.17
CA SER A 868 -1.02 40.02 17.16
C SER A 868 0.08 39.73 16.13
N VAL A 869 0.28 38.47 15.80
CA VAL A 869 1.26 37.98 14.82
C VAL A 869 0.50 37.54 13.57
N PRO A 870 0.57 38.29 12.45
CA PRO A 870 -0.08 37.88 11.21
C PRO A 870 0.53 36.59 10.67
N LYS A 871 -0.27 35.83 9.91
CA LYS A 871 0.14 34.60 9.21
C LYS A 871 0.81 33.61 10.15
N TRP A 872 0.18 33.26 11.27
CA TRP A 872 0.72 32.23 12.16
C TRP A 872 -0.27 31.07 12.31
N GLY A 873 0.13 29.86 11.91
CA GLY A 873 -0.71 28.66 11.96
C GLY A 873 -0.64 27.88 13.28
N GLY A 874 -0.09 28.47 14.35
CA GLY A 874 -0.08 27.86 15.69
C GLY A 874 1.04 26.84 15.96
N ARG A 875 1.96 26.59 15.02
CA ARG A 875 3.19 25.83 15.28
C ARG A 875 4.36 26.78 15.52
N CYS A 876 5.20 26.48 16.50
CA CYS A 876 6.39 27.28 16.82
C CYS A 876 7.56 26.42 17.30
N THR A 877 8.76 26.99 17.24
CA THR A 877 10.00 26.39 17.76
C THR A 877 10.01 26.30 19.29
N LYS A 878 10.83 25.43 19.87
CA LYS A 878 10.99 25.26 21.33
C LYS A 878 11.46 26.53 22.05
N ASP A 879 12.09 27.46 21.35
CA ASP A 879 12.48 28.75 21.90
C ASP A 879 11.40 29.84 21.77
N GLY A 880 10.29 29.54 21.08
CA GLY A 880 9.16 30.45 20.89
C GLY A 880 9.49 31.69 20.06
N LYS A 881 10.56 31.67 19.27
CA LYS A 881 10.95 32.80 18.41
C LYS A 881 10.35 32.72 17.02
N TYR A 882 10.25 31.52 16.45
CA TYR A 882 9.80 31.31 15.08
C TYR A 882 8.51 30.50 15.04
N GLY A 883 7.68 30.76 14.04
CA GLY A 883 6.44 30.06 13.77
C GLY A 883 6.33 29.61 12.33
N LEU A 884 5.38 28.71 12.05
CA LEU A 884 5.07 28.27 10.69
C LEU A 884 3.73 28.80 10.22
N TYR A 885 3.66 29.05 8.93
CA TYR A 885 2.43 29.37 8.21
C TYR A 885 2.31 28.53 6.96
N ALA A 886 1.23 27.75 6.90
CA ALA A 886 0.89 26.94 5.74
C ALA A 886 -0.60 27.14 5.43
N PRO A 887 -0.95 27.98 4.43
CA PRO A 887 -2.34 28.17 4.05
C PRO A 887 -2.87 26.91 3.35
N GLY A 888 -4.17 26.63 3.51
CA GLY A 888 -4.82 25.44 2.93
C GLY A 888 -4.78 25.34 1.40
N ARG A 889 -4.44 26.43 0.69
CA ARG A 889 -4.27 26.47 -0.77
C ARG A 889 -2.85 26.19 -1.24
N GLY A 890 -1.90 25.92 -0.33
CA GLY A 890 -0.50 25.65 -0.64
C GLY A 890 0.44 26.81 -0.31
N GLY A 891 1.67 26.44 0.09
CA GLY A 891 2.72 27.36 0.53
C GLY A 891 3.20 27.05 1.96
N LEU A 892 4.45 27.41 2.26
CA LEU A 892 5.04 27.21 3.57
C LEU A 892 6.05 28.32 3.87
N GLU A 893 5.79 29.09 4.92
CA GLU A 893 6.60 30.22 5.35
C GLU A 893 7.08 30.05 6.80
N LEU A 894 8.33 30.42 7.07
CA LEU A 894 8.88 30.63 8.41
C LEU A 894 8.68 32.09 8.81
N ILE A 895 8.01 32.33 9.92
CA ILE A 895 7.70 33.66 10.42
C ILE A 895 8.38 33.95 11.76
N GLU A 896 8.79 35.20 11.96
CA GLU A 896 9.25 35.69 13.26
C GLU A 896 8.07 36.03 14.16
N LEU A 897 7.95 35.43 15.35
CA LEU A 897 6.82 35.69 16.26
C LEU A 897 6.91 37.06 16.96
N LYS A 898 8.06 37.74 16.89
CA LYS A 898 8.22 39.09 17.46
C LYS A 898 7.47 40.15 16.65
N ASN A 899 7.60 40.07 15.31
CA ASN A 899 7.19 41.10 14.36
C ASN A 899 6.21 40.59 13.27
N GLY A 900 6.03 39.27 13.14
CA GLY A 900 5.22 38.65 12.08
C GLY A 900 5.84 38.71 10.68
N LYS A 901 7.14 39.00 10.57
CA LYS A 901 7.85 39.05 9.28
C LYS A 901 8.19 37.64 8.82
N THR A 902 8.00 37.37 7.54
CA THR A 902 8.49 36.14 6.90
C THR A 902 10.02 36.21 6.82
N ILE A 903 10.70 35.24 7.42
CA ILE A 903 12.17 35.13 7.41
C ILE A 903 12.61 34.31 6.20
N ARG A 904 11.92 33.19 5.94
CA ARG A 904 12.18 32.27 4.84
C ARG A 904 10.88 31.74 4.27
N THR A 905 10.90 31.43 2.99
CA THR A 905 9.81 30.76 2.27
C THR A 905 10.33 29.41 1.82
N PHE A 906 9.79 28.34 2.37
CA PHE A 906 10.16 26.96 2.02
C PHE A 906 9.45 26.52 0.75
N ILE A 907 8.15 26.84 0.64
CA ILE A 907 7.31 26.53 -0.52
C ILE A 907 6.64 27.84 -0.95
N PRO A 908 6.83 28.28 -2.21
CA PRO A 908 6.14 29.46 -2.72
C PRO A 908 4.63 29.24 -2.76
N LYS A 909 3.85 30.32 -2.79
CA LYS A 909 2.39 30.26 -2.88
C LYS A 909 1.94 29.84 -4.27
N VAL A 910 1.96 28.54 -4.51
CA VAL A 910 1.35 27.92 -5.68
C VAL A 910 0.04 27.31 -5.21
N ALA A 911 -1.03 27.51 -6.00
CA ALA A 911 -2.31 26.89 -5.71
C ALA A 911 -2.18 25.36 -5.89
N GLU A 912 -2.08 24.63 -4.78
CA GLU A 912 -1.98 23.17 -4.77
C GLU A 912 -3.36 22.50 -4.56
N GLY A 913 -4.46 23.27 -4.58
CA GLY A 913 -5.82 22.81 -4.25
C GLY A 913 -6.13 22.94 -2.75
N VAL A 914 -7.32 22.50 -2.31
CA VAL A 914 -7.70 22.48 -0.89
C VAL A 914 -7.57 21.05 -0.39
N PHE A 915 -6.47 20.75 0.30
CA PHE A 915 -6.17 19.43 0.84
C PHE A 915 -5.79 19.50 2.31
N THR A 916 -5.75 18.34 2.98
CA THR A 916 -5.21 18.23 4.34
C THR A 916 -3.72 18.54 4.31
N ILE A 917 -3.32 19.58 5.05
CA ILE A 917 -1.92 19.97 5.21
C ILE A 917 -1.55 19.77 6.68
N ILE A 918 -0.49 19.00 6.92
CA ILE A 918 0.05 18.83 8.26
C ILE A 918 1.45 19.44 8.27
N THR A 919 1.67 20.36 9.22
CA THR A 919 2.99 20.98 9.43
C THR A 919 3.43 20.87 10.88
N MET A 920 4.73 20.65 11.05
CA MET A 920 5.37 20.62 12.36
C MET A 920 6.88 20.88 12.27
N PHE A 921 7.45 21.39 13.36
CA PHE A 921 8.88 21.26 13.60
C PHE A 921 9.16 19.85 14.14
N ASN A 922 10.32 19.29 13.80
CA ASN A 922 10.81 18.10 14.50
C ASN A 922 11.14 18.43 15.97
N LYS A 923 11.38 17.43 16.81
CA LYS A 923 11.63 17.70 18.24
C LYS A 923 12.92 18.50 18.49
N THR A 924 13.88 18.61 17.57
CA THR A 924 15.10 19.42 17.75
C THR A 924 15.02 20.82 17.13
N ASP A 925 13.92 21.16 16.45
CA ASP A 925 13.73 22.35 15.61
C ASP A 925 14.67 22.45 14.38
N GLU A 926 15.49 21.44 14.12
CA GLU A 926 16.43 21.38 12.98
C GLU A 926 15.72 21.21 11.64
N TYR A 927 14.56 20.55 11.65
CA TYR A 927 13.80 20.24 10.44
C TYR A 927 12.33 20.68 10.54
N VAL A 928 11.78 21.08 9.40
CA VAL A 928 10.36 21.37 9.19
C VAL A 928 9.75 20.29 8.32
N LEU A 929 8.65 19.70 8.79
CA LEU A 929 7.88 18.68 8.10
C LEU A 929 6.62 19.30 7.48
N TYR A 930 6.38 19.00 6.21
CA TYR A 930 5.20 19.42 5.44
C TYR A 930 4.59 18.23 4.71
N TYR A 931 3.39 17.84 5.12
CA TYR A 931 2.61 16.81 4.46
C TYR A 931 1.49 17.42 3.63
N HIS A 932 1.30 16.92 2.41
CA HIS A 932 0.22 17.32 1.51
C HIS A 932 -0.67 16.12 1.14
N GLY A 933 -1.89 16.08 1.67
CA GLY A 933 -2.82 14.95 1.53
C GLY A 933 -3.16 14.58 0.10
N GLY A 934 -3.41 15.56 -0.77
CA GLY A 934 -3.79 15.30 -2.17
C GLY A 934 -2.70 14.60 -2.99
N ARG A 935 -1.43 14.82 -2.65
CA ARG A 935 -0.29 14.18 -3.31
C ARG A 935 0.28 13.02 -2.50
N LYS A 936 -0.19 12.80 -1.26
CA LYS A 936 0.39 11.86 -0.30
C LYS A 936 1.91 12.04 -0.14
N THR A 937 2.43 13.26 -0.24
CA THR A 937 3.87 13.53 -0.15
C THR A 937 4.21 14.22 1.17
N LEU A 938 5.17 13.67 1.90
CA LEU A 938 5.85 14.27 3.03
C LEU A 938 7.16 14.89 2.55
N ARG A 939 7.32 16.19 2.76
CA ARG A 939 8.52 16.96 2.45
C ARG A 939 9.19 17.39 3.74
N VAL A 940 10.51 17.26 3.80
CA VAL A 940 11.33 17.66 4.94
C VAL A 940 12.27 18.77 4.49
N PHE A 941 12.32 19.85 5.25
CA PHE A 941 13.17 21.01 4.98
C PHE A 941 14.11 21.25 6.16
N ARG A 942 15.35 21.66 5.89
CA ARG A 942 16.26 22.14 6.93
C ARG A 942 15.81 23.54 7.36
N THR A 943 15.69 23.77 8.67
CA THR A 943 15.24 25.06 9.20
C THR A 943 16.24 26.19 8.92
N SER A 944 17.54 25.89 8.86
CA SER A 944 18.62 26.88 8.75
C SER A 944 18.68 27.60 7.40
N ASP A 945 18.53 26.88 6.29
CA ASP A 945 18.69 27.38 4.92
C ASP A 945 17.41 27.28 4.07
N ALA A 946 16.37 26.59 4.56
CA ALA A 946 15.15 26.25 3.83
C ALA A 946 15.37 25.32 2.62
N GLU A 947 16.49 24.61 2.59
CA GLU A 947 16.74 23.57 1.60
C GLU A 947 15.83 22.37 1.89
N ARG A 948 15.20 21.83 0.84
CA ARG A 948 14.48 20.57 0.94
C ARG A 948 15.52 19.46 1.09
N ILE A 949 15.33 18.55 2.04
CA ILE A 949 16.23 17.42 2.29
C ILE A 949 15.64 16.16 1.69
N ALA A 950 14.35 15.93 1.94
CA ALA A 950 13.67 14.70 1.55
C ALA A 950 12.27 14.97 1.00
N GLU A 951 11.86 14.11 0.07
CA GLU A 951 10.50 13.97 -0.40
C GLU A 951 10.14 12.48 -0.36
N TYR A 952 9.07 12.14 0.36
CA TYR A 952 8.65 10.76 0.57
C TYR A 952 7.14 10.64 0.31
N ARG A 953 6.76 9.74 -0.59
CA ARG A 953 5.35 9.41 -0.84
C ARG A 953 4.89 8.30 0.09
N VAL A 954 3.91 8.60 0.95
CA VAL A 954 3.31 7.59 1.85
C VAL A 954 2.33 6.70 1.10
N SER A 955 2.24 5.42 1.47
CA SER A 955 1.32 4.42 0.89
C SER A 955 -0.15 4.82 1.11
N ALA A 956 -0.49 5.15 2.35
CA ALA A 956 -1.82 5.58 2.77
C ALA A 956 -1.80 7.04 3.25
N GLU A 957 -2.98 7.68 3.27
CA GLU A 957 -3.09 9.05 3.79
C GLU A 957 -2.66 9.11 5.25
N LEU A 958 -1.96 10.20 5.59
CA LEU A 958 -1.39 10.40 6.92
C LEU A 958 -2.44 11.02 7.84
N SER A 959 -2.74 10.32 8.94
CA SER A 959 -3.66 10.81 9.97
C SER A 959 -2.92 11.49 11.10
N SER A 960 -1.74 10.99 11.48
CA SER A 960 -0.93 11.53 12.56
C SER A 960 0.57 11.43 12.25
N ILE A 961 1.33 12.40 12.74
CA ILE A 961 2.78 12.50 12.57
C ILE A 961 3.40 13.00 13.85
N GLU A 962 4.46 12.36 14.29
CA GLU A 962 5.22 12.73 15.46
C GLU A 962 6.72 12.53 15.19
N SER A 963 7.60 13.24 15.89
CA SER A 963 9.04 13.12 15.75
C SER A 963 9.65 12.52 17.01
N THR A 964 10.66 11.66 16.85
CA THR A 964 11.43 11.13 17.98
C THR A 964 12.15 12.25 18.71
N THR A 965 12.39 12.08 20.02
CA THR A 965 12.95 13.16 20.85
C THR A 965 14.38 13.55 20.51
N ASP A 966 15.14 12.62 19.93
CA ASP A 966 16.47 12.88 19.38
C ASP A 966 16.42 13.63 18.04
N GLY A 967 15.23 13.81 17.44
CA GLY A 967 15.02 14.51 16.18
C GLY A 967 15.49 13.76 14.93
N LYS A 968 16.03 12.54 15.09
CA LYS A 968 16.63 11.75 13.99
C LYS A 968 15.60 11.04 13.13
N SER A 969 14.41 10.74 13.67
CA SER A 969 13.38 9.96 13.00
C SER A 969 11.99 10.59 13.14
N VAL A 970 11.13 10.23 12.20
CA VAL A 970 9.73 10.63 12.11
C VAL A 970 8.86 9.37 12.20
N VAL A 971 7.85 9.42 13.04
CA VAL A 971 6.86 8.36 13.23
C VAL A 971 5.58 8.77 12.54
N LEU A 972 5.12 7.92 11.62
CA LEU A 972 3.96 8.14 10.78
C LEU A 972 2.85 7.16 11.17
N GLY A 973 1.66 7.70 11.44
CA GLY A 973 0.43 6.93 11.61
C GLY A 973 -0.46 7.17 10.40
N THR A 974 -0.78 6.10 9.70
CA THR A 974 -1.53 6.16 8.44
C THR A 974 -2.94 5.60 8.60
N MET A 975 -3.81 5.95 7.65
CA MET A 975 -5.22 5.53 7.65
C MET A 975 -5.42 4.01 7.48
N ASP A 976 -4.41 3.30 6.98
CA ASP A 976 -4.39 1.84 6.87
C ASP A 976 -4.07 1.11 8.20
N GLY A 977 -3.85 1.86 9.28
CA GLY A 977 -3.52 1.30 10.59
C GLY A 977 -2.04 0.96 10.76
N CYS A 978 -1.18 1.27 9.79
CA CYS A 978 0.26 1.02 9.88
C CYS A 978 0.97 2.12 10.67
N LEU A 979 1.95 1.72 11.48
CA LEU A 979 2.90 2.63 12.11
C LEU A 979 4.25 2.49 11.38
N THR A 980 4.73 3.58 10.77
CA THR A 980 6.01 3.57 10.03
C THR A 980 6.99 4.56 10.64
N VAL A 981 8.21 4.11 10.95
CA VAL A 981 9.29 4.97 11.42
C VAL A 981 10.32 5.18 10.32
N LEU A 982 10.52 6.45 9.96
CA LEU A 982 11.46 6.85 8.92
C LEU A 982 12.57 7.73 9.51
N ALA A 983 13.83 7.36 9.25
CA ALA A 983 15.00 8.15 9.61
C ALA A 983 15.19 9.31 8.63
N ILE A 984 15.52 10.49 9.17
CA ILE A 984 15.88 11.69 8.41
C ILE A 984 17.35 11.58 8.02
N ALA A 985 17.60 11.25 6.75
CA ALA A 985 18.94 11.16 6.21
C ALA A 985 19.37 12.49 5.58
N ASP A 986 19.87 13.42 6.42
CA ASP A 986 20.42 14.69 5.94
C ASP A 986 21.84 14.49 5.35
N PRO A 987 22.07 14.82 4.06
CA PRO A 987 23.40 14.77 3.45
C PRO A 987 24.45 15.63 4.18
N GLY A 988 24.04 16.76 4.77
CA GLY A 988 24.93 17.65 5.53
C GLY A 988 25.53 16.98 6.77
N ASN A 989 24.87 15.96 7.32
CA ASN A 989 25.29 15.17 8.48
C ASN A 989 25.44 13.68 8.16
N GLY A 990 25.82 13.35 6.91
CA GLY A 990 25.77 11.98 6.39
C GLY A 990 26.53 10.93 7.23
N ALA A 991 27.65 11.29 7.87
CA ALA A 991 28.41 10.37 8.71
C ALA A 991 27.64 9.92 9.96
N VAL A 992 27.02 10.86 10.69
CA VAL A 992 26.23 10.59 11.90
C VAL A 992 24.99 9.76 11.56
N VAL A 993 24.36 10.05 10.42
CA VAL A 993 23.20 9.30 9.93
C VAL A 993 23.58 7.86 9.60
N ARG A 994 24.70 7.63 8.90
CA ARG A 994 25.15 6.27 8.56
C ARG A 994 25.44 5.44 9.79
N GLU A 995 26.08 6.02 10.80
CA GLU A 995 26.31 5.34 12.06
C GLU A 995 24.99 5.00 12.77
N TYR A 996 24.03 5.93 12.76
CA TYR A 996 22.69 5.70 13.29
C TYR A 996 21.97 4.55 12.56
N LEU A 997 21.95 4.54 11.23
CA LEU A 997 21.31 3.48 10.44
C LEU A 997 21.95 2.11 10.70
N LYS A 998 23.28 2.04 10.77
CA LYS A 998 24.01 0.80 11.14
C LYS A 998 23.70 0.33 12.56
N SER A 999 23.36 1.24 13.47
CA SER A 999 22.98 0.90 14.84
C SER A 999 21.59 0.28 14.97
N LEU A 1000 20.75 0.40 13.93
CA LEU A 1000 19.39 -0.12 13.94
C LEU A 1000 19.39 -1.64 13.97
N PRO A 1001 18.51 -2.28 14.78
CA PRO A 1001 18.47 -3.73 14.85
C PRO A 1001 18.14 -4.41 13.51
N SER A 1002 17.34 -3.75 12.67
CA SER A 1002 16.90 -4.26 11.37
C SER A 1002 18.04 -4.48 10.36
N ARG A 1003 19.19 -3.81 10.54
CA ARG A 1003 20.37 -3.96 9.68
C ARG A 1003 21.28 -5.12 10.08
N ASP A 1004 20.98 -5.76 11.22
CA ASP A 1004 21.77 -6.85 11.77
C ASP A 1004 20.86 -8.09 12.00
N PRO A 1005 21.00 -9.14 11.18
CA PRO A 1005 20.13 -10.30 11.24
C PRO A 1005 20.27 -11.07 12.56
N GLU A 1006 21.44 -11.06 13.20
CA GLU A 1006 21.62 -11.72 14.50
C GLU A 1006 20.91 -10.95 15.61
N LYS A 1007 21.04 -9.62 15.64
CA LYS A 1007 20.31 -8.79 16.60
C LYS A 1007 18.81 -8.93 16.42
N THR A 1008 18.34 -8.98 15.18
CA THR A 1008 16.93 -9.19 14.86
C THR A 1008 16.45 -10.54 15.40
N LYS A 1009 17.19 -11.64 15.18
CA LYS A 1009 16.87 -12.96 15.75
C LYS A 1009 16.86 -12.96 17.28
N ARG A 1010 17.81 -12.28 17.93
CA ARG A 1010 17.87 -12.17 19.40
C ARG A 1010 16.71 -11.35 19.97
N LEU A 1011 16.31 -10.27 19.29
CA LEU A 1011 15.17 -9.44 19.68
C LEU A 1011 13.84 -10.16 19.46
N ALA A 1012 13.67 -10.88 18.35
CA ALA A 1012 12.50 -11.71 18.07
C ALA A 1012 12.29 -12.80 19.14
N LYS A 1013 13.38 -13.37 19.68
CA LYS A 1013 13.31 -14.32 20.82
C LYS A 1013 12.88 -13.66 22.13
N ARG A 1014 13.20 -12.38 22.36
CA ARG A 1014 12.84 -11.64 23.59
C ARG A 1014 11.44 -11.05 23.55
N CYS A 1015 10.96 -10.70 22.36
CA CYS A 1015 9.62 -10.19 22.12
C CYS A 1015 8.88 -11.17 21.21
N PRO A 1016 8.34 -12.28 21.75
CA PRO A 1016 7.56 -13.21 20.95
C PRO A 1016 6.38 -12.47 20.31
N PRO A 1017 5.93 -12.90 19.11
CA PRO A 1017 4.87 -12.23 18.37
C PRO A 1017 3.63 -12.01 19.24
N PHE A 1018 2.95 -10.87 19.06
CA PHE A 1018 1.74 -10.51 19.78
C PHE A 1018 0.70 -11.66 19.84
N TYR A 1019 0.53 -12.40 18.75
CA TYR A 1019 -0.39 -13.54 18.67
C TYR A 1019 -0.06 -14.65 19.69
N PHE A 1020 1.24 -14.95 19.88
CA PHE A 1020 1.69 -15.94 20.86
C PHE A 1020 1.40 -15.49 22.29
N ARG A 1021 1.64 -14.21 22.61
CA ARG A 1021 1.32 -13.66 23.93
C ARG A 1021 -0.18 -13.60 24.19
N THR A 1022 -0.97 -13.30 23.17
CA THR A 1022 -2.45 -13.27 23.28
C THR A 1022 -3.01 -14.67 23.48
N ALA A 1023 -2.54 -15.65 22.71
CA ALA A 1023 -2.89 -17.06 22.89
C ALA A 1023 -2.47 -17.59 24.26
N ALA A 1024 -1.25 -17.25 24.73
CA ALA A 1024 -0.78 -17.59 26.07
C ALA A 1024 -1.62 -16.91 27.18
N LYS A 1025 -1.97 -15.63 27.03
CA LYS A 1025 -2.87 -14.91 27.95
C LYS A 1025 -4.26 -15.56 28.00
N LEU A 1026 -4.84 -15.90 26.85
CA LEU A 1026 -6.14 -16.59 26.74
C LEU A 1026 -6.08 -17.98 27.37
N ALA A 1027 -5.03 -18.76 27.11
CA ALA A 1027 -4.81 -20.07 27.72
C ALA A 1027 -4.64 -19.98 29.24
N ALA A 1028 -3.90 -18.98 29.73
CA ALA A 1028 -3.73 -18.72 31.16
C ALA A 1028 -5.05 -18.27 31.83
N LEU A 1029 -5.84 -17.43 31.17
CA LEU A 1029 -7.17 -17.02 31.62
C LEU A 1029 -8.12 -18.22 31.68
N ALA A 1030 -8.16 -19.04 30.63
CA ALA A 1030 -8.97 -20.26 30.58
C ALA A 1030 -8.56 -21.25 31.68
N ALA A 1031 -7.25 -21.41 31.94
CA ALA A 1031 -6.73 -22.24 33.03
C ALA A 1031 -7.12 -21.68 34.42
N ARG A 1032 -7.17 -20.37 34.58
CA ARG A 1032 -7.55 -19.70 35.84
C ARG A 1032 -9.06 -19.78 36.10
N VAL A 1033 -9.88 -19.67 35.05
CA VAL A 1033 -11.34 -19.93 35.10
C VAL A 1033 -11.62 -21.38 35.47
N LYS A 1034 -10.90 -22.35 34.87
CA LYS A 1034 -10.98 -23.78 35.24
C LYS A 1034 -10.58 -24.07 36.69
N ARG A 1035 -9.64 -23.33 37.28
CA ARG A 1035 -9.27 -23.47 38.70
C ARG A 1035 -10.28 -22.79 39.64
N GLY A 1036 -10.89 -21.69 39.21
CA GLY A 1036 -11.94 -21.00 39.97
C GLY A 1036 -13.24 -21.81 40.08
N SER A 1037 -13.58 -22.60 39.06
CA SER A 1037 -14.76 -23.49 39.07
C SER A 1037 -14.61 -24.73 39.97
N ILE A 1038 -13.40 -25.05 40.45
CA ILE A 1038 -13.15 -26.20 41.34
C ILE A 1038 -13.23 -25.78 42.84
N GLY A 1039 -13.34 -24.48 43.14
CA GLY A 1039 -13.25 -23.94 44.51
C GLY A 1039 -14.55 -23.57 45.22
N ARG A 1040 -15.74 -23.84 44.64
CA ARG A 1040 -17.03 -23.61 45.33
C ARG A 1040 -17.95 -24.81 45.16
N GLY A 1041 -17.81 -25.79 46.05
CA GLY A 1041 -18.77 -26.86 46.24
C GLY A 1041 -19.01 -27.08 47.72
N SER A 1042 -20.10 -26.53 48.27
CA SER A 1042 -20.70 -26.95 49.53
C SER A 1042 -22.06 -26.28 49.73
N LEU A 1043 -23.10 -27.14 49.89
CA LEU A 1043 -24.45 -26.92 50.45
C LEU A 1043 -25.63 -26.63 49.49
N ALA A 1044 -26.28 -27.75 49.12
CA ALA A 1044 -27.71 -28.07 49.24
C ALA A 1044 -28.80 -27.37 48.41
N GLY A 1045 -29.58 -28.19 47.68
CA GLY A 1045 -31.05 -28.23 47.82
C GLY A 1045 -31.91 -27.67 46.66
N ASP A 1046 -32.32 -28.56 45.76
CA ASP A 1046 -33.58 -28.61 44.97
C ASP A 1046 -34.04 -27.52 43.97
N SER A 1047 -34.34 -28.06 42.78
CA SER A 1047 -35.46 -27.78 41.85
C SER A 1047 -35.44 -26.60 40.84
N THR A 1048 -35.35 -27.02 39.57
CA THR A 1048 -35.99 -26.52 38.33
C THR A 1048 -35.58 -25.21 37.63
N SER A 1049 -35.50 -25.37 36.30
CA SER A 1049 -35.59 -24.41 35.17
C SER A 1049 -34.27 -23.93 34.55
N GLY A 1050 -34.25 -24.02 33.21
CA GLY A 1050 -33.05 -24.05 32.38
C GLY A 1050 -32.47 -22.69 32.04
N ILE A 1051 -31.14 -22.68 31.92
CA ILE A 1051 -30.35 -21.78 31.10
C ILE A 1051 -29.21 -22.66 30.55
N GLU A 1052 -29.21 -22.88 29.23
CA GLU A 1052 -28.22 -23.70 28.54
C GLU A 1052 -26.82 -23.07 28.54
N ASP A 1053 -25.82 -23.94 28.63
CA ASP A 1053 -24.36 -23.73 28.60
C ASP A 1053 -23.84 -23.05 27.31
N GLY A 1054 -24.27 -21.83 27.01
CA GLY A 1054 -23.82 -21.06 25.85
C GLY A 1054 -22.50 -20.29 26.03
N GLY A 1055 -21.98 -20.18 27.26
CA GLY A 1055 -20.84 -19.32 27.58
C GLY A 1055 -19.45 -19.97 27.46
N ILE A 1056 -19.38 -21.31 27.51
CA ILE A 1056 -18.11 -22.04 27.59
C ILE A 1056 -17.62 -22.50 26.19
N SER A 1057 -18.53 -22.67 25.22
CA SER A 1057 -18.16 -23.03 23.83
C SER A 1057 -17.51 -21.87 23.06
N ILE A 1058 -17.84 -20.62 23.40
CA ILE A 1058 -17.26 -19.42 22.78
C ILE A 1058 -15.76 -19.29 23.13
N ILE A 1059 -15.34 -19.76 24.30
CA ILE A 1059 -13.93 -19.68 24.73
C ILE A 1059 -13.10 -20.81 24.10
N SER A 1060 -13.69 -21.99 23.83
CA SER A 1060 -12.96 -23.08 23.16
C SER A 1060 -12.86 -22.88 21.64
N SER A 1061 -13.85 -22.26 20.98
CA SER A 1061 -13.75 -21.99 19.53
C SER A 1061 -12.79 -20.85 19.19
N VAL A 1062 -12.63 -19.88 20.11
CA VAL A 1062 -11.60 -18.84 20.01
C VAL A 1062 -10.20 -19.42 20.29
N ALA A 1063 -10.08 -20.46 21.11
CA ALA A 1063 -8.79 -21.14 21.30
C ALA A 1063 -8.41 -22.04 20.11
N SER A 1064 -9.37 -22.75 19.49
CA SER A 1064 -9.09 -23.64 18.36
C SER A 1064 -8.76 -22.88 17.06
N SER A 1065 -9.45 -21.76 16.80
CA SER A 1065 -9.18 -20.91 15.62
C SER A 1065 -7.82 -20.19 15.64
N PHE A 1066 -7.17 -20.08 16.82
CA PHE A 1066 -5.84 -19.47 16.96
C PHE A 1066 -4.68 -20.48 16.98
N VAL A 1067 -4.93 -21.77 17.26
CA VAL A 1067 -3.89 -22.80 17.34
C VAL A 1067 -3.55 -23.39 15.97
N GLU A 1068 -4.53 -23.52 15.06
CA GLU A 1068 -4.31 -24.12 13.72
C GLU A 1068 -3.46 -23.26 12.76
N THR A 1069 -3.09 -22.03 13.13
CA THR A 1069 -2.23 -21.17 12.30
C THR A 1069 -0.75 -21.17 12.70
N THR A 1070 -0.33 -22.02 13.64
CA THR A 1070 1.05 -21.99 14.17
C THR A 1070 1.80 -23.32 14.29
N GLU A 1071 1.22 -24.45 13.86
CA GLU A 1071 1.99 -25.70 13.71
C GLU A 1071 2.74 -25.77 12.37
N GLU A 1072 3.66 -24.82 12.14
CA GLU A 1072 4.78 -25.05 11.22
C GLU A 1072 6.06 -24.43 11.80
N GLY A 1073 6.95 -25.30 12.29
CA GLY A 1073 8.39 -25.03 12.33
C GLY A 1073 9.05 -24.87 13.69
N VAL A 1074 9.33 -25.99 14.38
CA VAL A 1074 10.62 -26.21 15.06
C VAL A 1074 11.00 -27.70 14.95
N THR A 1075 11.51 -28.13 13.81
CA THR A 1075 12.37 -29.33 13.76
C THR A 1075 13.80 -28.89 14.06
N ILE A 1076 14.24 -29.12 15.29
CA ILE A 1076 15.66 -29.01 15.65
C ILE A 1076 16.34 -30.28 15.14
N SER A 1077 17.04 -30.19 14.02
CA SER A 1077 18.04 -31.17 13.62
C SER A 1077 19.25 -31.04 14.56
N SER A 1078 19.40 -31.95 15.52
CA SER A 1078 20.61 -32.08 16.32
C SER A 1078 21.57 -33.08 15.65
N ASP A 1079 22.47 -32.59 14.81
CA ASP A 1079 23.72 -33.27 14.49
C ASP A 1079 24.86 -32.52 15.17
N GLY A 1080 25.49 -33.18 16.13
CA GLY A 1080 26.60 -32.69 16.94
C GLY A 1080 27.28 -33.88 17.60
N THR A 1081 28.25 -34.41 16.89
CA THR A 1081 29.15 -35.51 17.26
C THR A 1081 29.81 -35.29 18.63
N GLU A 1082 29.55 -36.17 19.59
CA GLU A 1082 30.52 -36.51 20.64
C GLU A 1082 30.55 -38.03 20.84
N THR A 1083 31.71 -38.58 20.54
CA THR A 1083 32.17 -39.95 20.84
C THR A 1083 32.09 -40.24 22.34
N ILE A 1084 31.58 -41.41 22.75
CA ILE A 1084 32.13 -42.27 23.82
C ILE A 1084 31.38 -43.63 23.85
N LYS A 1085 32.17 -44.68 23.60
CA LYS A 1085 32.11 -46.09 24.06
C LYS A 1085 30.85 -46.95 23.85
N SER A 1086 31.11 -48.01 23.08
CA SER A 1086 30.45 -49.31 23.02
C SER A 1086 30.28 -49.98 24.39
N ASP A 1087 29.11 -50.59 24.63
CA ASP A 1087 29.00 -51.97 25.14
C ASP A 1087 27.55 -52.50 25.03
N GLY A 1088 27.43 -53.66 24.37
CA GLY A 1088 26.58 -54.82 24.70
C GLY A 1088 25.04 -54.71 24.80
N GLY A 1089 24.34 -55.57 24.05
CA GLY A 1089 23.07 -56.14 24.50
C GLY A 1089 22.01 -56.42 23.42
N GLU A 1090 22.02 -57.64 22.90
CA GLU A 1090 20.98 -58.23 22.06
C GLU A 1090 19.62 -58.32 22.78
N SER A 1091 18.50 -58.21 22.03
CA SER A 1091 17.52 -59.30 21.84
C SER A 1091 16.09 -58.83 21.48
N SER A 1092 15.64 -59.37 20.34
CA SER A 1092 14.33 -59.97 20.05
C SER A 1092 12.98 -59.24 20.25
N SER A 1093 12.27 -59.24 19.11
CA SER A 1093 10.87 -59.68 18.91
C SER A 1093 9.69 -58.80 19.35
N GLY A 1094 9.00 -58.29 18.32
CA GLY A 1094 7.64 -58.70 17.98
C GLY A 1094 6.48 -58.25 18.87
N SER A 1095 5.64 -57.34 18.37
CA SER A 1095 4.24 -57.66 18.03
C SER A 1095 3.43 -56.41 17.71
N THR A 1096 2.64 -56.54 16.65
CA THR A 1096 1.57 -55.68 16.17
C THR A 1096 0.48 -55.46 17.22
N LYS A 1097 -0.02 -54.21 17.37
CA LYS A 1097 -1.44 -53.92 17.64
C LYS A 1097 -1.78 -52.43 17.44
N THR A 1098 -2.58 -52.17 16.40
CA THR A 1098 -3.77 -51.31 16.36
C THR A 1098 -3.83 -50.07 17.27
N LEU A 1099 -3.76 -48.88 16.67
CA LEU A 1099 -4.20 -47.62 17.29
C LEU A 1099 -5.55 -47.19 16.71
N LYS A 1100 -6.60 -47.33 17.54
CA LYS A 1100 -7.80 -46.50 17.50
C LYS A 1100 -7.49 -45.18 18.20
N GLY A 1101 -8.03 -44.10 17.66
CA GLY A 1101 -7.72 -42.74 18.08
C GLY A 1101 -8.24 -42.33 19.46
N LYS A 1102 -7.68 -41.20 19.91
CA LYS A 1102 -8.38 -40.06 20.48
C LYS A 1102 -7.51 -38.82 20.34
#